data_AF-A0A6A6NK29-F1
#
_entry.id   AF-A0A6A6NK29-F1
#
_cell.length_a   1.000
_cell.length_b   1.000
_cell.length_c   1.000
_cell.angle_alpha   90.00
_cell.angle_beta   90.00
_cell.angle_gamma   90.00
#
_symmetry.space_group_name_H-M   'P 1'
#
loop_
_entity.id
_entity.type
_entity.pdbx_description
1 polymer ?
#
loop_
_entity_poly.entity_id
_entity_poly.type
_entity_poly.pdbx_seq_one_letter_code
_entity_poly.pdbx_strand_id
1 'polypeptide(L)'
;MYGGDEVSAIVIDLGSHTCKAGYAGEDAPKAVFPSVVGSIDQMDIDDTANNEKSSSVDSKNNIKDSEKGKGKRKLYVGSQAVGFRRDYMEVLSPIKDGVVVDWDIVDSIWDHALRECLLVDPKEHPMLLAEPSSNAQQQRERTAELMFEKYNVPALFLAKNAVLTSFASGRPTSLVVDSGGGSTTVAPVHDGYVLQKAVVSSPVGGEFLTDCLMKSLRAKIKPRHSFKRKEIRPGEFQIVDLDIPNTSESYRLYSQRVIASDIKDCVCRAPDTTYDESAYSNIPMTPYELPDGQTIEIGADRFKIPDVLFNPSLAQTIPGMESFAEIAPNVRGLPQMVIESINRCDVDIRRELFSSILLAGGTASMQQLKERLEKDLLEESPQAARVKVLASGNATERRFRFDLPKCMCLYPNADVRDWLAALCPVFHFTDCHCILCMDRREYIGISWFVPADVVLQVRELKASEDDEKPKSFIFPLYHKFGIREISQGDLQHKLVRFVYKESLLTPADDTIGPPKNNKLASLNTAAVDSSSIFPVRGNVFPDGLYFTYIFVGSPPRPYYLDIDTASDLTWVQCDAPCSSCAKGANALYKPKRDNIVTPKDSLCMELKRNQMPGYCDTCQQCDYEIEYADHSSSMGVLARDELHLMMANGSSTKLNFIFGCAYDQQGLLLNTLAKTDGILGLSNAKVSLPSQLASRGIINNVVGHCLTNDVGGGGYMFLGDDFVPRWGMAWVPMLNGPIESYQTEIMKLNYGSSPLSLGGQDRRVRRIVFDSGSSYTYFPKEAYSELVSSLKEVSGEGLIQDKSDPTLPFCWRAEFPIRSITDVKHFFKTLTLQFGSKWWIISTKFRIPPEGYLVISNKGNVCLGILDGSQVHDGSTIILGDISLRGQLVIYDNVNKKIGWAPSSCVKPTRLESLPFFEG
;
A
#
# COMPACT_ATOMS: atom_id res chain seq x y z
N MET A 1 -7.58 -13.07 -18.03
CA MET A 1 -6.41 -13.29 -18.90
C MET A 1 -5.20 -12.74 -18.18
N TYR A 2 -4.18 -13.56 -17.98
CA TYR A 2 -2.86 -13.17 -17.46
C TYR A 2 -2.05 -12.46 -18.56
N GLY A 3 -1.34 -11.38 -18.20
CA GLY A 3 -0.22 -10.77 -18.93
C GLY A 3 0.50 -9.86 -17.92
N GLY A 4 1.74 -10.10 -17.49
CA GLY A 4 3.00 -10.28 -18.24
C GLY A 4 3.55 -8.87 -18.47
N ASP A 5 4.55 -8.33 -17.76
CA ASP A 5 5.78 -8.90 -17.20
C ASP A 5 6.18 -8.18 -15.90
N GLU A 6 6.25 -8.87 -14.76
CA GLU A 6 6.94 -8.38 -13.55
C GLU A 6 7.50 -9.55 -12.73
N VAL A 7 8.75 -9.43 -12.28
CA VAL A 7 9.41 -10.44 -11.44
C VAL A 7 8.68 -10.51 -10.10
N SER A 8 7.92 -11.58 -9.89
CA SER A 8 7.15 -11.78 -8.64
C SER A 8 8.09 -12.29 -7.54
N ALA A 9 8.17 -11.59 -6.42
CA ALA A 9 9.01 -12.00 -5.29
C ALA A 9 8.48 -13.28 -4.62
N ILE A 10 9.39 -14.12 -4.13
CA ILE A 10 9.05 -15.31 -3.35
C ILE A 10 9.04 -14.97 -1.87
N VAL A 11 8.08 -15.53 -1.16
CA VAL A 11 8.06 -15.43 0.29
C VAL A 11 8.08 -16.80 0.94
N ILE A 12 8.94 -16.96 1.95
CA ILE A 12 9.06 -18.19 2.74
C ILE A 12 8.93 -17.86 4.24
N ASP A 13 8.07 -18.60 4.92
CA ASP A 13 7.93 -18.63 6.38
C ASP A 13 8.32 -20.01 6.89
N LEU A 14 9.52 -20.11 7.48
CA LEU A 14 10.02 -21.34 8.10
C LEU A 14 9.66 -21.33 9.59
N GLY A 15 8.45 -21.77 9.90
CA GLY A 15 8.01 -21.99 11.28
C GLY A 15 8.60 -23.27 11.88
N SER A 16 8.47 -23.44 13.19
CA SER A 16 8.90 -24.67 13.90
C SER A 16 8.11 -25.91 13.49
N HIS A 17 6.84 -25.76 13.15
CA HIS A 17 5.95 -26.88 12.80
C HIS A 17 5.79 -27.07 11.28
N THR A 18 5.62 -25.97 10.55
CA THR A 18 5.35 -25.97 9.10
C THR A 18 6.14 -24.89 8.39
N CYS A 19 6.66 -25.25 7.21
CA CYS A 19 7.23 -24.34 6.24
C CYS A 19 6.13 -23.95 5.24
N LYS A 20 6.05 -22.66 4.91
CA LYS A 20 5.09 -22.10 3.96
C LYS A 20 5.87 -21.32 2.90
N ALA A 21 5.51 -21.47 1.62
CA ALA A 21 6.13 -20.71 0.54
C ALA A 21 5.15 -20.36 -0.59
N GLY A 22 5.29 -19.18 -1.17
CA GLY A 22 4.40 -18.69 -2.24
C GLY A 22 4.91 -17.41 -2.90
N TYR A 23 4.16 -16.91 -3.89
CA TYR A 23 4.50 -15.63 -4.53
C TYR A 23 3.85 -14.46 -3.80
N ALA A 24 4.61 -13.39 -3.61
CA ALA A 24 4.05 -12.07 -3.29
C ALA A 24 2.90 -11.76 -4.26
N GLY A 25 1.76 -11.31 -3.72
CA GLY A 25 0.52 -11.06 -4.47
C GLY A 25 -0.62 -12.04 -4.19
N GLU A 26 -0.33 -13.29 -3.83
CA GLU A 26 -1.34 -14.35 -3.74
C GLU A 26 -2.09 -14.41 -2.39
N ASP A 27 -3.36 -14.82 -2.40
CA ASP A 27 -4.21 -14.90 -1.17
C ASP A 27 -3.79 -16.04 -0.22
N ALA A 28 -3.04 -17.02 -0.72
CA ALA A 28 -2.57 -18.19 0.01
C ALA A 28 -1.24 -18.70 -0.62
N PRO A 29 -0.35 -19.37 0.13
CA PRO A 29 0.88 -19.94 -0.36
C PRO A 29 0.55 -21.08 -1.32
N LYS A 30 1.48 -21.33 -2.21
CA LYS A 30 1.43 -22.53 -3.06
C LYS A 30 1.87 -23.77 -2.32
N ALA A 31 2.74 -23.63 -1.32
CA ALA A 31 3.32 -24.74 -0.58
C ALA A 31 3.10 -24.58 0.92
N VAL A 32 2.59 -25.64 1.56
CA VAL A 32 2.57 -25.80 3.02
C VAL A 32 2.95 -27.24 3.35
N PHE A 33 4.04 -27.43 4.09
CA PHE A 33 4.53 -28.76 4.45
C PHE A 33 5.25 -28.74 5.81
N PRO A 34 5.46 -29.90 6.48
CA PRO A 34 6.13 -29.95 7.77
C PRO A 34 7.56 -29.40 7.72
N SER A 35 7.98 -28.68 8.76
CA SER A 35 9.36 -28.17 8.91
C SER A 35 10.36 -29.24 9.36
N VAL A 36 10.04 -30.53 9.19
CA VAL A 36 10.88 -31.65 9.58
C VAL A 36 11.28 -32.47 8.36
N VAL A 37 12.39 -33.19 8.46
CA VAL A 37 12.90 -34.04 7.37
C VAL A 37 13.13 -35.46 7.87
N GLY A 38 12.94 -36.43 6.98
CA GLY A 38 13.42 -37.79 7.17
C GLY A 38 14.90 -37.86 6.82
N SER A 39 15.74 -38.49 7.63
CA SER A 39 17.17 -38.67 7.37
C SER A 39 17.54 -40.14 7.46
N ILE A 40 18.30 -40.63 6.48
CA ILE A 40 18.94 -41.96 6.51
C ILE A 40 20.43 -41.75 6.25
N ASP A 41 21.28 -42.28 7.11
CA ASP A 41 22.73 -42.25 6.90
C ASP A 41 23.11 -43.26 5.81
N GLN A 42 23.75 -42.81 4.73
CA GLN A 42 24.37 -43.73 3.78
C GLN A 42 25.65 -44.28 4.41
N MET A 43 25.66 -45.58 4.68
CA MET A 43 26.90 -46.32 4.85
C MET A 43 27.54 -46.49 3.47
N ASP A 44 28.83 -46.17 3.33
CA ASP A 44 29.61 -46.47 2.12
C ASP A 44 29.60 -47.99 1.89
N ILE A 45 28.68 -48.47 1.06
CA ILE A 45 28.73 -49.81 0.50
C ILE A 45 29.55 -49.66 -0.78
N ASP A 46 30.82 -50.02 -0.67
CA ASP A 46 31.81 -50.05 -1.75
C ASP A 46 31.28 -50.92 -2.90
N ASP A 47 30.88 -50.28 -4.01
CA ASP A 47 30.50 -50.96 -5.25
C ASP A 47 31.75 -51.59 -5.87
N THR A 48 31.89 -52.90 -5.65
CA THR A 48 32.76 -53.78 -6.42
C THR A 48 32.18 -53.93 -7.84
N ALA A 49 32.35 -52.93 -8.70
CA ALA A 49 32.23 -53.09 -10.14
C ALA A 49 32.89 -51.96 -10.95
N ASN A 50 33.97 -52.32 -11.62
CA ASN A 50 34.45 -51.81 -12.91
C ASN A 50 35.41 -50.59 -12.97
N ASN A 51 36.65 -50.97 -13.30
CA ASN A 51 37.53 -50.45 -14.37
C ASN A 51 38.58 -49.37 -14.04
N GLU A 52 39.81 -49.87 -13.87
CA GLU A 52 40.91 -49.70 -14.84
C GLU A 52 41.02 -48.34 -15.58
N LYS A 53 41.96 -47.48 -15.17
CA LYS A 53 43.28 -47.25 -15.84
C LYS A 53 43.95 -45.93 -15.45
N SER A 54 45.28 -46.03 -15.44
CA SER A 54 46.32 -45.01 -15.63
C SER A 54 46.55 -43.93 -14.56
N SER A 55 47.45 -44.26 -13.63
CA SER A 55 48.77 -43.63 -13.42
C SER A 55 49.00 -42.18 -13.90
N SER A 56 49.34 -41.28 -12.97
CA SER A 56 50.74 -40.83 -12.76
C SER A 56 50.87 -39.88 -11.56
N VAL A 57 51.94 -40.13 -10.82
CA VAL A 57 52.46 -39.55 -9.58
C VAL A 57 52.85 -38.07 -9.77
N ASP A 58 52.55 -37.19 -8.80
CA ASP A 58 53.64 -36.52 -8.06
C ASP A 58 53.21 -35.75 -6.80
N SER A 59 54.12 -35.84 -5.84
CA SER A 59 53.99 -35.58 -4.41
C SER A 59 54.28 -34.12 -4.02
N LYS A 60 53.63 -33.61 -2.96
CA LYS A 60 54.29 -33.11 -1.72
C LYS A 60 53.34 -32.44 -0.70
N ASN A 61 53.22 -33.09 0.46
CA ASN A 61 53.29 -32.61 1.85
C ASN A 61 52.63 -31.27 2.27
N ASN A 62 51.63 -31.33 3.17
CA ASN A 62 51.84 -31.26 4.63
C ASN A 62 50.54 -31.24 5.45
N ILE A 63 50.45 -32.21 6.37
CA ILE A 63 49.82 -32.26 7.71
C ILE A 63 48.93 -31.06 8.13
N LYS A 64 47.64 -31.33 8.36
CA LYS A 64 46.84 -30.76 9.46
C LYS A 64 45.58 -31.61 9.78
N ASP A 65 45.55 -32.03 11.04
CA ASP A 65 44.44 -32.40 11.93
C ASP A 65 43.05 -32.79 11.39
N SER A 66 42.67 -34.02 11.75
CA SER A 66 41.33 -34.52 12.10
C SER A 66 40.10 -33.66 11.76
N GLU A 67 39.50 -33.92 10.60
CA GLU A 67 38.03 -33.93 10.46
C GLU A 67 37.60 -35.27 9.88
N LYS A 68 36.91 -36.08 10.71
CA LYS A 68 36.22 -37.29 10.27
C LYS A 68 35.24 -36.91 9.17
N GLY A 69 35.40 -37.51 7.98
CA GLY A 69 34.51 -37.32 6.86
C GLY A 69 33.05 -37.57 7.26
N LYS A 70 32.20 -36.55 7.09
CA LYS A 70 30.75 -36.70 7.18
C LYS A 70 30.30 -37.62 6.05
N GLY A 71 29.87 -38.84 6.39
CA GLY A 71 29.12 -39.69 5.46
C GLY A 71 27.92 -38.91 4.90
N LYS A 72 27.61 -39.13 3.61
CA LYS A 72 26.61 -38.32 2.89
C LYS A 72 25.19 -38.71 3.32
N ARG A 73 24.61 -37.99 4.30
CA ARG A 73 23.23 -38.22 4.76
C ARG A 73 22.19 -37.97 3.65
N LYS A 74 21.22 -38.87 3.49
CA LYS A 74 20.11 -38.71 2.54
C LYS A 74 18.87 -38.15 3.24
N LEU A 75 18.42 -36.98 2.79
CA LEU A 75 17.28 -36.27 3.34
C LEU A 75 16.01 -36.49 2.49
N TYR A 76 14.86 -36.60 3.16
CA TYR A 76 13.53 -36.75 2.60
C TYR A 76 12.66 -35.61 3.13
N VAL A 77 12.24 -34.71 2.24
CA VAL A 77 11.56 -33.46 2.61
C VAL A 77 10.13 -33.45 2.07
N GLY A 78 9.21 -32.82 2.81
CA GLY A 78 7.82 -32.66 2.41
C GLY A 78 6.89 -33.77 2.94
N SER A 79 5.59 -33.46 2.96
CA SER A 79 4.56 -34.29 3.61
C SER A 79 4.52 -35.73 3.09
N GLN A 80 4.66 -35.92 1.78
CA GLN A 80 4.63 -37.25 1.17
C GLN A 80 5.90 -38.06 1.49
N ALA A 81 7.07 -37.43 1.39
CA ALA A 81 8.34 -38.10 1.60
C ALA A 81 8.49 -38.50 3.07
N VAL A 82 8.23 -37.58 4.01
CA VAL A 82 8.29 -37.84 5.46
C VAL A 82 7.14 -38.75 5.89
N GLY A 83 5.96 -38.68 5.27
CA GLY A 83 4.83 -39.56 5.61
C GLY A 83 5.09 -41.05 5.31
N PHE A 84 5.99 -41.36 4.37
CA PHE A 84 6.30 -42.73 4.01
C PHE A 84 7.37 -43.35 4.93
N ARG A 85 7.05 -44.48 5.57
CA ARG A 85 7.97 -45.21 6.43
C ARG A 85 9.13 -45.77 5.63
N ARG A 86 10.36 -45.61 6.13
CA ARG A 86 11.57 -46.26 5.63
C ARG A 86 12.39 -46.82 6.78
N ASP A 87 13.12 -47.90 6.52
CA ASP A 87 14.00 -48.52 7.51
C ASP A 87 15.11 -47.54 7.90
N TYR A 88 15.38 -47.46 9.21
CA TYR A 88 16.40 -46.61 9.83
C TYR A 88 16.24 -45.10 9.57
N MET A 89 15.07 -44.65 9.11
CA MET A 89 14.82 -43.23 8.87
C MET A 89 14.52 -42.50 10.17
N GLU A 90 15.36 -41.54 10.55
CA GLU A 90 15.11 -40.64 11.67
C GLU A 90 14.32 -39.40 11.19
N VAL A 91 13.44 -38.84 12.02
CA VAL A 91 12.76 -37.57 11.74
C VAL A 91 13.42 -36.46 12.55
N LEU A 92 13.94 -35.46 11.85
CA LEU A 92 14.76 -34.39 12.42
C LEU A 92 14.10 -33.02 12.19
N SER A 93 14.16 -32.15 13.21
CA SER A 93 13.78 -30.74 13.11
C SER A 93 15.03 -29.87 12.97
N PRO A 94 15.05 -28.86 12.08
CA PRO A 94 16.13 -27.88 12.01
C PRO A 94 16.08 -26.87 13.17
N ILE A 95 14.95 -26.75 13.86
CA ILE A 95 14.72 -25.75 14.91
C ILE A 95 14.60 -26.43 16.26
N LYS A 96 15.35 -25.93 17.24
CA LYS A 96 15.28 -26.32 18.64
C LYS A 96 15.26 -25.07 19.53
N ASP A 97 14.33 -25.02 20.48
CA ASP A 97 14.16 -23.88 21.40
C ASP A 97 14.05 -22.51 20.68
N GLY A 98 13.44 -22.52 19.49
CA GLY A 98 13.27 -21.32 18.66
C GLY A 98 14.50 -20.89 17.85
N VAL A 99 15.58 -21.69 17.84
CA VAL A 99 16.84 -21.39 17.15
C VAL A 99 17.14 -22.47 16.12
N VAL A 100 17.68 -22.09 14.96
CA VAL A 100 18.16 -23.03 13.94
C VAL A 100 19.45 -23.70 14.43
N VAL A 101 19.42 -25.04 14.49
CA VAL A 101 20.54 -25.89 14.95
C VAL A 101 21.16 -26.74 13.84
N ASP A 102 20.44 -26.97 12.73
CA ASP A 102 20.95 -27.72 11.58
C ASP A 102 20.62 -27.00 10.26
N TRP A 103 21.62 -26.31 9.73
CA TRP A 103 21.49 -25.51 8.51
C TRP A 103 21.40 -26.34 7.23
N ASP A 104 21.93 -27.57 7.18
CA ASP A 104 21.80 -28.37 5.97
C ASP A 104 20.35 -28.90 5.83
N ILE A 105 19.66 -29.09 6.96
CA ILE A 105 18.22 -29.39 6.95
C ILE A 105 17.42 -28.19 6.47
N VAL A 106 17.69 -26.98 7.00
CA VAL A 106 17.06 -25.73 6.52
C VAL A 106 17.25 -25.58 5.01
N ASP A 107 18.47 -25.81 4.56
CA ASP A 107 18.83 -25.76 3.16
C ASP A 107 18.02 -26.76 2.31
N SER A 108 17.87 -28.01 2.76
CA SER A 108 17.03 -29.00 2.08
C SER A 108 15.53 -28.62 2.06
N ILE A 109 15.04 -27.95 3.10
CA ILE A 109 13.67 -27.45 3.20
C ILE A 109 13.43 -26.33 2.20
N TRP A 110 14.37 -25.39 2.08
CA TRP A 110 14.29 -24.32 1.10
C TRP A 110 14.43 -24.83 -0.34
N ASP A 111 15.34 -25.77 -0.61
CA ASP A 111 15.43 -26.41 -1.92
C ASP A 111 14.11 -27.12 -2.31
N HIS A 112 13.49 -27.86 -1.38
CA HIS A 112 12.17 -28.48 -1.62
C HIS A 112 11.08 -27.43 -1.88
N ALA A 113 11.05 -26.34 -1.10
CA ALA A 113 10.08 -25.26 -1.30
C ALA A 113 10.24 -24.61 -2.69
N LEU A 114 11.46 -24.24 -3.06
CA LEU A 114 11.75 -23.47 -4.27
C LEU A 114 11.70 -24.32 -5.54
N ARG A 115 12.35 -25.49 -5.53
CA ARG A 115 12.59 -26.29 -6.73
C ARG A 115 11.55 -27.39 -6.96
N GLU A 116 10.95 -27.93 -5.90
CA GLU A 116 9.97 -29.03 -6.02
C GLU A 116 8.53 -28.53 -5.87
N CYS A 117 8.27 -27.57 -4.98
CA CYS A 117 6.93 -27.05 -4.76
C CYS A 117 6.59 -25.86 -5.67
N LEU A 118 7.44 -24.82 -5.68
CA LEU A 118 7.21 -23.61 -6.46
C LEU A 118 7.70 -23.70 -7.91
N LEU A 119 8.62 -24.62 -8.20
CA LEU A 119 9.22 -24.83 -9.52
C LEU A 119 9.88 -23.56 -10.10
N VAL A 120 10.58 -22.79 -9.25
CA VAL A 120 11.26 -21.54 -9.63
C VAL A 120 12.77 -21.66 -9.62
N ASP A 121 13.46 -20.83 -10.41
CA ASP A 121 14.89 -20.57 -10.23
C ASP A 121 15.08 -19.42 -9.23
N PRO A 122 15.67 -19.66 -8.05
CA PRO A 122 15.93 -18.63 -7.04
C PRO A 122 16.67 -17.39 -7.56
N LYS A 123 17.46 -17.53 -8.63
CA LYS A 123 18.20 -16.43 -9.26
C LYS A 123 17.33 -15.37 -9.92
N GLU A 124 16.12 -15.76 -10.30
CA GLU A 124 15.21 -14.88 -11.04
C GLU A 124 14.29 -14.09 -10.11
N HIS A 125 14.28 -14.36 -8.79
CA HIS A 125 13.27 -13.82 -7.88
C HIS A 125 13.83 -13.21 -6.59
N PRO A 126 13.44 -11.98 -6.20
CA PRO A 126 13.67 -11.46 -4.86
C PRO A 126 13.03 -12.38 -3.82
N MET A 127 13.62 -12.46 -2.62
CA MET A 127 13.07 -13.25 -1.52
C MET A 127 12.79 -12.42 -0.27
N LEU A 128 11.61 -12.59 0.33
CA LEU A 128 11.39 -12.29 1.75
C LEU A 128 11.36 -13.57 2.55
N LEU A 129 12.07 -13.56 3.68
CA LEU A 129 11.99 -14.61 4.67
C LEU A 129 11.44 -14.05 5.98
N ALA A 130 10.45 -14.74 6.53
CA ALA A 130 9.93 -14.46 7.85
C ALA A 130 10.92 -14.94 8.93
N GLU A 131 11.15 -14.13 9.96
CA GLU A 131 12.04 -14.47 11.07
C GLU A 131 11.41 -14.20 12.46
N PRO A 132 11.80 -14.95 13.50
CA PRO A 132 11.36 -14.66 14.86
C PRO A 132 11.77 -13.26 15.33
N SER A 133 10.92 -12.60 16.12
CA SER A 133 11.23 -11.28 16.69
C SER A 133 12.52 -11.28 17.53
N SER A 134 12.83 -12.42 18.18
CA SER A 134 14.01 -12.63 19.02
C SER A 134 15.21 -13.26 18.29
N ASN A 135 15.23 -13.27 16.95
CA ASN A 135 16.27 -13.93 16.19
C ASN A 135 17.66 -13.28 16.42
N ALA A 136 18.71 -14.11 16.52
CA ALA A 136 20.07 -13.66 16.76
C ALA A 136 20.74 -13.18 15.47
N GLN A 137 21.67 -12.22 15.57
CA GLN A 137 22.39 -11.69 14.40
C GLN A 137 23.12 -12.79 13.61
N GLN A 138 23.78 -13.73 14.28
CA GLN A 138 24.50 -14.84 13.64
C GLN A 138 23.58 -15.69 12.74
N GLN A 139 22.33 -15.90 13.16
CA GLN A 139 21.35 -16.66 12.38
C GLN A 139 20.96 -15.88 11.11
N ARG A 140 20.82 -14.56 11.21
CA ARG A 140 20.52 -13.66 10.08
C ARG A 140 21.64 -13.62 9.06
N GLU A 141 22.88 -13.55 9.53
CA GLU A 141 24.09 -13.61 8.69
C GLU A 141 24.15 -14.91 7.90
N ARG A 142 23.91 -16.05 8.57
CA ARG A 142 23.93 -17.36 7.92
C ARG A 142 22.79 -17.53 6.90
N THR A 143 21.59 -17.02 7.19
CA THR A 143 20.49 -16.95 6.21
C THR A 143 20.88 -16.14 4.99
N ALA A 144 21.48 -14.96 5.18
CA ALA A 144 21.90 -14.09 4.08
C ALA A 144 23.01 -14.73 3.23
N GLU A 145 24.00 -15.36 3.87
CA GLU A 145 25.06 -16.12 3.21
C GLU A 145 24.47 -17.20 2.30
N LEU A 146 23.56 -18.04 2.81
CA LEU A 146 22.93 -19.09 2.00
C LEU A 146 22.16 -18.50 0.81
N MET A 147 21.37 -17.45 1.03
CA MET A 147 20.53 -16.85 0.00
C MET A 147 21.36 -16.20 -1.12
N PHE A 148 22.41 -15.45 -0.79
CA PHE A 148 23.26 -14.81 -1.80
C PHE A 148 24.28 -15.77 -2.42
N GLU A 149 24.99 -16.56 -1.62
CA GLU A 149 26.11 -17.37 -2.12
C GLU A 149 25.64 -18.68 -2.76
N LYS A 150 24.71 -19.41 -2.10
CA LYS A 150 24.17 -20.67 -2.64
C LYS A 150 23.05 -20.40 -3.64
N TYR A 151 22.01 -19.70 -3.22
CA TYR A 151 20.81 -19.52 -4.04
C TYR A 151 20.95 -18.42 -5.09
N ASN A 152 21.93 -17.51 -4.95
CA ASN A 152 22.18 -16.42 -5.89
C ASN A 152 20.94 -15.53 -6.10
N VAL A 153 20.19 -15.28 -5.02
CA VAL A 153 18.98 -14.44 -5.10
C VAL A 153 19.36 -13.00 -5.44
N PRO A 154 18.59 -12.30 -6.29
CA PRO A 154 18.86 -10.92 -6.66
C PRO A 154 18.70 -9.96 -5.47
N ALA A 155 17.86 -10.32 -4.49
CA ALA A 155 17.81 -9.66 -3.18
C ALA A 155 17.12 -10.48 -2.10
N LEU A 156 17.39 -10.09 -0.87
CA LEU A 156 16.83 -10.69 0.33
C LEU A 156 16.28 -9.62 1.28
N PHE A 157 15.11 -9.87 1.84
CA PHE A 157 14.61 -9.16 3.00
C PHE A 157 14.24 -10.12 4.14
N LEU A 158 14.66 -9.80 5.37
CA LEU A 158 14.29 -10.54 6.58
C LEU A 158 13.28 -9.74 7.38
N ALA A 159 12.07 -10.29 7.52
CA ALA A 159 10.95 -9.62 8.17
C ALA A 159 10.52 -10.34 9.44
N LYS A 160 10.37 -9.60 10.55
CA LYS A 160 9.92 -10.22 11.80
C LYS A 160 8.45 -10.64 11.69
N ASN A 161 8.14 -11.85 12.16
CA ASN A 161 6.78 -12.41 12.20
C ASN A 161 5.75 -11.43 12.80
N ALA A 162 6.08 -10.81 13.94
CA ALA A 162 5.17 -9.85 14.57
C ALA A 162 4.87 -8.62 13.70
N VAL A 163 5.87 -8.11 12.96
CA VAL A 163 5.66 -7.01 12.02
C VAL A 163 4.71 -7.47 10.92
N LEU A 164 5.01 -8.61 10.32
CA LEU A 164 4.20 -9.20 9.26
C LEU A 164 2.74 -9.45 9.68
N THR A 165 2.48 -10.02 10.87
CA THR A 165 1.13 -10.15 11.44
C THR A 165 0.43 -8.80 11.63
N SER A 166 1.16 -7.79 12.13
CA SER A 166 0.61 -6.44 12.36
C SER A 166 0.19 -5.79 11.04
N PHE A 167 1.07 -5.84 10.03
CA PHE A 167 0.79 -5.39 8.66
C PHE A 167 -0.37 -6.14 8.05
N ALA A 168 -0.44 -7.46 8.24
CA ALA A 168 -1.53 -8.28 7.74
C ALA A 168 -2.89 -7.96 8.41
N SER A 169 -2.89 -7.25 9.53
CA SER A 169 -4.12 -6.75 10.15
C SER A 169 -4.47 -5.30 9.76
N GLY A 170 -3.60 -4.63 8.99
CA GLY A 170 -3.73 -3.22 8.64
C GLY A 170 -3.51 -2.28 9.84
N ARG A 171 -2.66 -2.69 10.79
CA ARG A 171 -2.41 -1.95 12.03
C ARG A 171 -0.92 -1.68 12.17
N PRO A 172 -0.47 -0.42 12.11
CA PRO A 172 0.93 -0.08 12.31
C PRO A 172 1.35 -0.22 13.78
N THR A 173 0.42 0.02 14.72
CA THR A 173 0.63 -0.18 16.16
C THR A 173 -0.34 -1.25 16.68
N SER A 174 0.21 -2.33 17.24
CA SER A 174 -0.55 -3.46 17.79
C SER A 174 0.32 -4.32 18.72
N LEU A 175 -0.31 -5.11 19.59
CA LEU A 175 0.39 -6.16 20.33
C LEU A 175 0.14 -7.51 19.67
N VAL A 176 1.17 -8.15 19.12
CA VAL A 176 1.03 -9.47 18.48
C VAL A 176 1.27 -10.57 19.48
N VAL A 177 0.30 -11.46 19.63
CA VAL A 177 0.37 -12.74 20.36
C VAL A 177 0.42 -13.85 19.31
N ASP A 178 1.62 -14.33 18.99
CA ASP A 178 1.86 -15.43 18.06
C ASP A 178 2.02 -16.74 18.83
N SER A 179 0.98 -17.57 18.85
CA SER A 179 1.00 -18.90 19.46
C SER A 179 1.21 -19.97 18.38
N GLY A 180 2.48 -20.26 18.11
CA GLY A 180 2.93 -21.19 17.09
C GLY A 180 3.00 -22.65 17.55
N GLY A 181 3.79 -23.45 16.84
CA GLY A 181 4.02 -24.87 17.17
C GLY A 181 4.99 -25.05 18.33
N GLY A 182 6.23 -24.60 18.19
CA GLY A 182 7.27 -24.78 19.20
C GLY A 182 7.26 -23.77 20.35
N SER A 183 6.56 -22.63 20.23
CA SER A 183 6.54 -21.59 21.26
C SER A 183 5.36 -20.63 21.08
N THR A 184 5.11 -19.81 22.10
CA THR A 184 4.24 -18.63 22.02
C THR A 184 5.06 -17.36 22.30
N THR A 185 4.90 -16.34 21.47
CA THR A 185 5.60 -15.05 21.57
C THR A 185 4.61 -13.89 21.62
N VAL A 186 4.84 -12.95 22.53
CA VAL A 186 4.15 -11.66 22.60
C VAL A 186 5.13 -10.56 22.22
N ALA A 187 4.83 -9.83 21.15
CA ALA A 187 5.69 -8.79 20.60
C ALA A 187 4.87 -7.51 20.32
N PRO A 188 5.17 -6.39 20.99
CA PRO A 188 4.55 -5.11 20.69
C PRO A 188 5.16 -4.51 19.44
N VAL A 189 4.30 -4.17 18.50
CA VAL A 189 4.61 -3.43 17.28
C VAL A 189 4.13 -2.00 17.46
N HIS A 190 5.01 -1.04 17.25
CA HIS A 190 4.69 0.38 17.28
C HIS A 190 5.22 1.02 16.00
N ASP A 191 4.33 1.68 15.26
CA ASP A 191 4.62 2.29 13.96
C ASP A 191 5.39 1.36 13.01
N GLY A 192 5.03 0.08 12.98
CA GLY A 192 5.64 -0.94 12.12
C GLY A 192 6.91 -1.60 12.66
N TYR A 193 7.36 -1.24 13.87
CA TYR A 193 8.54 -1.85 14.51
C TYR A 193 8.23 -2.68 15.74
N VAL A 194 8.95 -3.79 15.89
CA VAL A 194 8.95 -4.55 17.14
C VAL A 194 9.80 -3.85 18.19
N LEU A 195 9.20 -3.55 19.34
CA LEU A 195 9.91 -3.05 20.53
C LEU A 195 10.62 -4.22 21.23
N GLN A 196 11.88 -4.47 20.84
CA GLN A 196 12.61 -5.68 21.24
C GLN A 196 12.67 -5.93 22.74
N LYS A 197 12.83 -4.88 23.55
CA LYS A 197 12.91 -5.00 25.03
C LYS A 197 11.60 -5.48 25.67
N ALA A 198 10.49 -5.30 24.97
CA ALA A 198 9.16 -5.68 25.43
C ALA A 198 8.65 -7.00 24.83
N VAL A 199 9.49 -7.70 24.05
CA VAL A 199 9.17 -9.06 23.57
C VAL A 199 9.23 -10.05 24.74
N VAL A 200 8.23 -10.91 24.84
CA VAL A 200 8.12 -11.98 25.84
C VAL A 200 7.82 -13.28 25.12
N SER A 201 8.53 -14.36 25.44
CA SER A 201 8.32 -15.68 24.84
C SER A 201 8.12 -16.76 25.90
N SER A 202 7.41 -17.82 25.50
CA SER A 202 7.13 -19.00 26.31
C SER A 202 7.34 -20.25 25.45
N PRO A 203 7.95 -21.32 25.98
CA PRO A 203 8.11 -22.59 25.26
C PRO A 203 6.79 -23.36 25.12
N VAL A 204 5.69 -22.87 25.70
CA VAL A 204 4.37 -23.49 25.60
C VAL A 204 3.74 -23.09 24.26
N GLY A 205 3.83 -23.99 23.28
CA GLY A 205 3.19 -23.89 21.97
C GLY A 205 2.36 -25.13 21.63
N GLY A 206 1.88 -25.21 20.39
CA GLY A 206 1.01 -26.29 19.92
C GLY A 206 1.62 -27.69 20.01
N GLU A 207 2.93 -27.84 19.83
CA GLU A 207 3.63 -29.13 19.93
C GLU A 207 3.71 -29.63 21.38
N PHE A 208 3.97 -28.71 22.32
CA PHE A 208 3.92 -29.01 23.75
C PHE A 208 2.53 -29.49 24.17
N LEU A 209 1.46 -28.83 23.68
CA LEU A 209 0.09 -29.27 23.92
C LEU A 209 -0.21 -30.64 23.30
N THR A 210 0.34 -30.93 22.12
CA THR A 210 0.22 -32.26 21.49
C THR A 210 0.90 -33.33 22.34
N ASP A 211 2.09 -33.06 22.88
CA ASP A 211 2.80 -33.97 23.77
C ASP A 211 2.03 -34.18 25.10
N CYS A 212 1.48 -33.11 25.69
CA CYS A 212 0.56 -33.21 26.84
C CYS A 212 -0.62 -34.14 26.54
N LEU A 213 -1.26 -33.98 25.38
CA LEU A 213 -2.38 -34.82 24.96
C LEU A 213 -1.97 -36.27 24.79
N MET A 214 -0.87 -36.54 24.08
CA MET A 214 -0.36 -37.90 23.88
C MET A 214 -0.13 -38.63 25.20
N LYS A 215 0.34 -37.91 26.22
CA LYS A 215 0.61 -38.47 27.55
C LYS A 215 -0.64 -38.64 28.41
N SER A 216 -1.65 -37.79 28.22
CA SER A 216 -2.93 -37.89 28.95
C SER A 216 -3.84 -38.99 28.38
N LEU A 217 -3.74 -39.29 27.09
CA LEU A 217 -4.53 -40.34 26.45
C LEU A 217 -4.19 -41.72 27.01
N ARG A 218 -5.22 -42.42 27.49
CA ARG A 218 -5.10 -43.81 28.00
C ARG A 218 -4.93 -44.83 26.88
N ALA A 219 -5.44 -44.52 25.69
CA ALA A 219 -5.40 -45.41 24.53
C ALA A 219 -4.04 -45.29 23.81
N LYS A 220 -3.54 -46.43 23.31
CA LYS A 220 -2.29 -46.46 22.55
C LYS A 220 -2.56 -45.97 21.12
N ILE A 221 -2.03 -44.81 20.77
CA ILE A 221 -2.07 -44.31 19.39
C ILE A 221 -1.22 -45.24 18.51
N LYS A 222 -1.88 -45.93 17.57
CA LYS A 222 -1.24 -46.79 16.57
C LYS A 222 -1.13 -46.05 15.22
N PRO A 223 0.08 -45.71 14.77
CA PRO A 223 0.29 -45.13 13.45
C PRO A 223 -0.17 -46.05 12.31
N ARG A 224 -0.57 -45.47 11.17
CA ARG A 224 -1.08 -46.22 10.01
C ARG A 224 -0.14 -47.31 9.50
N HIS A 225 1.17 -47.13 9.64
CA HIS A 225 2.17 -48.10 9.21
C HIS A 225 2.24 -49.33 10.14
N SER A 226 1.80 -49.25 11.40
CA SER A 226 1.99 -50.33 12.38
C SER A 226 0.91 -51.40 12.37
N PHE A 227 -0.03 -51.38 11.42
CA PHE A 227 -1.09 -52.38 11.30
C PHE A 227 -1.66 -52.47 9.87
N LYS A 228 -2.28 -53.61 9.55
CA LYS A 228 -3.16 -53.77 8.38
C LYS A 228 -4.61 -53.77 8.82
N ARG A 229 -5.44 -52.97 8.15
CA ARG A 229 -6.90 -52.98 8.29
C ARG A 229 -7.49 -53.59 7.03
N LYS A 230 -8.20 -54.71 7.16
CA LYS A 230 -8.88 -55.40 6.06
C LYS A 230 -10.37 -55.49 6.38
N GLU A 231 -11.21 -54.99 5.47
CA GLU A 231 -12.65 -55.19 5.56
C GLU A 231 -12.99 -56.66 5.27
N ILE A 232 -13.64 -57.34 6.21
CA ILE A 232 -14.10 -58.73 6.03
C ILE A 232 -15.55 -58.74 5.57
N ARG A 233 -16.36 -57.81 6.08
CA ARG A 233 -17.77 -57.57 5.71
C ARG A 233 -18.02 -56.06 5.73
N PRO A 234 -19.08 -55.57 5.05
CA PRO A 234 -19.45 -54.15 5.10
C PRO A 234 -19.49 -53.61 6.54
N GLY A 235 -18.57 -52.71 6.89
CA GLY A 235 -18.46 -52.11 8.21
C GLY A 235 -17.74 -52.94 9.29
N GLU A 236 -17.32 -54.17 9.00
CA GLU A 236 -16.56 -55.04 9.93
C GLU A 236 -15.11 -55.18 9.45
N PHE A 237 -14.17 -54.63 10.22
CA PHE A 237 -12.75 -54.57 9.88
C PHE A 237 -11.92 -55.47 10.80
N GLN A 238 -11.03 -56.26 10.21
CA GLN A 238 -9.97 -56.96 10.93
C GLN A 238 -8.70 -56.13 10.94
N ILE A 239 -8.18 -55.90 12.15
CA ILE A 239 -6.93 -55.18 12.39
C ILE A 239 -5.86 -56.21 12.77
N VAL A 240 -4.76 -56.23 12.03
CA VAL A 240 -3.61 -57.08 12.31
C VAL A 240 -2.41 -56.16 12.57
N ASP A 241 -1.90 -56.18 13.80
CA ASP A 241 -0.69 -55.44 14.14
C ASP A 241 0.50 -55.97 13.33
N LEU A 242 1.29 -55.05 12.79
CA LEU A 242 2.51 -55.35 12.05
C LEU A 242 3.70 -54.99 12.94
N ASP A 243 4.53 -55.98 13.23
CA ASP A 243 5.88 -55.69 13.68
C ASP A 243 6.72 -55.32 12.46
N ILE A 244 7.25 -54.11 12.46
CA ILE A 244 8.11 -53.63 11.38
C ILE A 244 9.45 -53.25 12.01
N PRO A 245 10.42 -54.19 12.02
CA PRO A 245 11.74 -53.93 12.60
C PRO A 245 12.41 -52.78 11.86
N ASN A 246 13.43 -52.16 12.47
CA ASN A 246 14.16 -51.01 11.91
C ASN A 246 13.35 -49.71 11.79
N THR A 247 12.16 -49.62 12.42
CA THR A 247 11.50 -48.32 12.60
C THR A 247 12.25 -47.54 13.66
N SER A 248 12.71 -46.33 13.35
CA SER A 248 13.30 -45.46 14.36
C SER A 248 12.26 -45.01 15.39
N GLU A 249 12.74 -44.63 16.58
CA GLU A 249 11.88 -44.05 17.61
C GLU A 249 11.35 -42.67 17.21
N SER A 250 12.18 -41.84 16.56
CA SER A 250 11.79 -40.50 16.13
C SER A 250 10.68 -40.54 15.06
N TYR A 251 10.73 -41.47 14.11
CA TYR A 251 9.68 -41.65 13.11
C TYR A 251 8.38 -42.16 13.71
N ARG A 252 8.47 -43.10 14.66
CA ARG A 252 7.32 -43.60 15.42
C ARG A 252 6.65 -42.47 16.18
N LEU A 253 7.43 -41.67 16.91
CA LEU A 253 6.95 -40.54 17.68
C LEU A 253 6.34 -39.45 16.79
N TYR A 254 6.98 -39.10 15.67
CA TYR A 254 6.44 -38.17 14.68
C TYR A 254 5.06 -38.63 14.19
N SER A 255 4.94 -39.90 13.79
CA SER A 255 3.67 -40.44 13.28
C SER A 255 2.55 -40.42 14.33
N GLN A 256 2.89 -40.64 15.60
CA GLN A 256 1.94 -40.52 16.71
C GLN A 256 1.53 -39.06 16.98
N ARG A 257 2.49 -38.13 16.92
CA ARG A 257 2.24 -36.69 17.08
C ARG A 257 1.34 -36.12 16.00
N VAL A 258 1.45 -36.59 14.75
CA VAL A 258 0.55 -36.20 13.66
C VAL A 258 -0.90 -36.56 14.02
N ILE A 259 -1.15 -37.76 14.53
CA ILE A 259 -2.49 -38.21 14.95
C ILE A 259 -2.95 -37.42 16.17
N ALA A 260 -2.10 -37.24 17.17
CA ALA A 260 -2.45 -36.47 18.37
C ALA A 260 -2.73 -35.00 18.07
N SER A 261 -2.03 -34.40 17.10
CA SER A 261 -2.33 -33.04 16.66
C SER A 261 -3.70 -32.97 15.98
N ASP A 262 -4.08 -33.97 15.20
CA ASP A 262 -5.42 -34.06 14.60
C ASP A 262 -6.51 -34.19 15.68
N ILE A 263 -6.29 -35.06 16.67
CA ILE A 263 -7.18 -35.17 17.84
C ILE A 263 -7.34 -33.80 18.51
N LYS A 264 -6.22 -33.13 18.83
CA LYS A 264 -6.22 -31.80 19.45
C LYS A 264 -7.04 -30.80 18.64
N ASP A 265 -6.85 -30.76 17.33
CA ASP A 265 -7.55 -29.81 16.45
C ASP A 265 -9.05 -30.12 16.33
N CYS A 266 -9.45 -31.40 16.43
CA CYS A 266 -10.84 -31.83 16.32
C CYS A 266 -11.63 -31.67 17.63
N VAL A 267 -11.01 -31.92 18.79
CA VAL A 267 -11.76 -32.10 20.07
C VAL A 267 -11.43 -31.07 21.14
N CYS A 268 -10.25 -30.43 21.09
CA CYS A 268 -9.82 -29.52 22.14
C CYS A 268 -10.38 -28.11 21.96
N ARG A 269 -10.74 -27.48 23.07
CA ARG A 269 -11.26 -26.12 23.13
C ARG A 269 -10.80 -25.46 24.43
N ALA A 270 -10.45 -24.17 24.38
CA ALA A 270 -10.11 -23.43 25.58
C ALA A 270 -11.34 -23.33 26.53
N PRO A 271 -11.17 -23.55 27.84
CA PRO A 271 -12.28 -23.42 28.77
C PRO A 271 -12.66 -21.94 28.98
N ASP A 272 -13.93 -21.68 29.25
CA ASP A 272 -14.49 -20.32 29.40
C ASP A 272 -14.02 -19.59 30.68
N THR A 273 -13.47 -20.37 31.63
CA THR A 273 -12.88 -19.93 32.89
C THR A 273 -11.66 -20.81 33.15
N THR A 274 -10.85 -20.45 34.15
CA THR A 274 -9.80 -21.33 34.69
C THR A 274 -10.30 -22.76 34.84
N TYR A 275 -9.52 -23.71 34.34
CA TYR A 275 -9.89 -25.11 34.38
C TYR A 275 -10.02 -25.59 35.83
N ASP A 276 -11.15 -26.23 36.13
CA ASP A 276 -11.40 -26.92 37.38
C ASP A 276 -11.81 -28.37 37.08
N GLU A 277 -11.08 -29.32 37.65
CA GLU A 277 -11.32 -30.74 37.41
C GLU A 277 -12.73 -31.16 37.82
N SER A 278 -13.27 -30.58 38.91
CA SER A 278 -14.60 -30.95 39.40
C SER A 278 -15.71 -30.47 38.45
N ALA A 279 -15.62 -29.23 37.95
CA ALA A 279 -16.59 -28.66 37.02
C ALA A 279 -16.58 -29.36 35.65
N TYR A 280 -15.41 -29.79 35.17
CA TYR A 280 -15.26 -30.38 33.83
C TYR A 280 -15.37 -31.91 33.81
N SER A 281 -15.31 -32.58 34.97
CA SER A 281 -15.46 -34.05 35.09
C SER A 281 -16.81 -34.59 34.62
N ASN A 282 -17.87 -33.77 34.73
CA ASN A 282 -19.24 -34.15 34.38
C ASN A 282 -19.65 -33.78 32.94
N ILE A 283 -18.74 -33.17 32.17
CA ILE A 283 -19.02 -32.81 30.77
C ILE A 283 -19.00 -34.07 29.90
N PRO A 284 -19.97 -34.25 28.99
CA PRO A 284 -19.98 -35.39 28.08
C PRO A 284 -18.66 -35.55 27.33
N MET A 285 -18.18 -36.79 27.24
CA MET A 285 -16.99 -37.11 26.46
C MET A 285 -17.29 -36.96 24.96
N THR A 286 -16.25 -36.68 24.17
CA THR A 286 -16.37 -36.61 22.71
C THR A 286 -15.63 -37.78 22.08
N PRO A 287 -16.30 -38.56 21.21
CA PRO A 287 -15.67 -39.69 20.53
C PRO A 287 -14.76 -39.19 19.40
N TYR A 288 -13.64 -39.88 19.19
CA TYR A 288 -12.73 -39.71 18.05
C TYR A 288 -12.34 -41.10 17.51
N GLU A 289 -12.39 -41.30 16.19
CA GLU A 289 -12.00 -42.56 15.55
C GLU A 289 -10.50 -42.53 15.21
N LEU A 290 -9.72 -43.42 15.84
CA LEU A 290 -8.30 -43.62 15.52
C LEU A 290 -8.13 -44.27 14.14
N PRO A 291 -6.93 -44.19 13.52
CA PRO A 291 -6.69 -44.76 12.18
C PRO A 291 -6.97 -46.26 12.04
N ASP A 292 -6.89 -47.01 13.14
CA ASP A 292 -7.20 -48.44 13.19
C ASP A 292 -8.71 -48.72 13.25
N GLY A 293 -9.54 -47.70 13.45
CA GLY A 293 -10.99 -47.80 13.61
C GLY A 293 -11.43 -47.87 15.07
N GLN A 294 -10.50 -47.84 16.04
CA GLN A 294 -10.85 -47.77 17.45
C GLN A 294 -11.39 -46.37 17.79
N THR A 295 -12.61 -46.31 18.32
CA THR A 295 -13.13 -45.06 18.89
C THR A 295 -12.60 -44.86 20.30
N ILE A 296 -12.02 -43.69 20.57
CA ILE A 296 -11.61 -43.24 21.90
C ILE A 296 -12.51 -42.11 22.37
N GLU A 297 -12.81 -42.08 23.66
CA GLU A 297 -13.61 -41.02 24.27
C GLU A 297 -12.71 -40.05 25.05
N ILE A 298 -12.84 -38.76 24.73
CA ILE A 298 -11.99 -37.71 25.32
C ILE A 298 -12.89 -36.79 26.14
N GLY A 299 -12.68 -36.80 27.46
CA GLY A 299 -13.44 -36.03 28.45
C GLY A 299 -12.78 -34.71 28.81
N ALA A 300 -12.52 -34.49 30.10
CA ALA A 300 -12.04 -33.22 30.66
C ALA A 300 -10.66 -32.77 30.11
N ASP A 301 -9.82 -33.71 29.67
CA ASP A 301 -8.49 -33.42 29.11
C ASP A 301 -8.54 -32.48 27.89
N ARG A 302 -9.64 -32.51 27.11
CA ARG A 302 -9.83 -31.62 25.95
C ARG A 302 -9.95 -30.13 26.31
N PHE A 303 -10.18 -29.82 27.59
CA PHE A 303 -10.19 -28.47 28.13
C PHE A 303 -8.93 -28.20 28.98
N LYS A 304 -8.51 -29.20 29.76
CA LYS A 304 -7.29 -29.14 30.60
C LYS A 304 -6.06 -28.80 29.79
N ILE A 305 -5.88 -29.47 28.64
CA ILE A 305 -4.68 -29.32 27.81
C ILE A 305 -4.60 -27.91 27.22
N PRO A 306 -5.63 -27.37 26.55
CA PRO A 306 -5.69 -25.95 26.18
C PRO A 306 -5.41 -24.97 27.31
N ASP A 307 -5.91 -25.24 28.52
CA ASP A 307 -5.75 -24.33 29.66
C ASP A 307 -4.30 -24.21 30.12
N VAL A 308 -3.41 -25.14 29.74
CA VAL A 308 -1.95 -25.03 29.98
C VAL A 308 -1.36 -23.74 29.39
N LEU A 309 -1.94 -23.18 28.33
CA LEU A 309 -1.54 -21.87 27.78
C LEU A 309 -1.83 -20.71 28.76
N PHE A 310 -2.88 -20.82 29.56
CA PHE A 310 -3.29 -19.79 30.54
C PHE A 310 -2.71 -20.08 31.92
N ASN A 311 -2.58 -21.37 32.26
CA ASN A 311 -2.05 -21.85 33.53
C ASN A 311 -1.02 -22.98 33.27
N PRO A 312 0.25 -22.63 33.01
CA PRO A 312 1.31 -23.61 32.72
C PRO A 312 1.53 -24.65 33.83
N SER A 313 1.14 -24.35 35.07
CA SER A 313 1.27 -25.30 36.19
C SER A 313 0.46 -26.58 36.01
N LEU A 314 -0.62 -26.54 35.22
CA LEU A 314 -1.44 -27.71 34.91
C LEU A 314 -0.66 -28.83 34.22
N ALA A 315 0.41 -28.51 33.48
CA ALA A 315 1.25 -29.50 32.83
C ALA A 315 1.89 -30.47 33.83
N GLN A 316 2.16 -30.04 35.07
CA GLN A 316 2.74 -30.88 36.12
C GLN A 316 1.80 -32.01 36.57
N THR A 317 0.50 -31.83 36.35
CA THR A 317 -0.53 -32.82 36.67
C THR A 317 -0.72 -33.86 35.56
N ILE A 318 0.02 -33.74 34.45
CA ILE A 318 -0.04 -34.65 33.31
C ILE A 318 1.09 -35.69 33.44
N PRO A 319 0.78 -37.00 33.38
CA PRO A 319 1.79 -38.05 33.53
C PRO A 319 2.94 -37.90 32.53
N GLY A 320 4.19 -38.07 32.98
CA GLY A 320 5.36 -38.03 32.09
C GLY A 320 5.75 -36.65 31.56
N MET A 321 5.18 -35.57 32.10
CA MET A 321 5.60 -34.18 31.88
C MET A 321 6.42 -33.61 33.06
N GLU A 322 6.99 -34.49 33.89
CA GLU A 322 7.72 -34.15 35.11
C GLU A 322 8.93 -33.23 34.87
N SER A 323 9.63 -33.37 33.74
CA SER A 323 10.74 -32.51 33.37
C SER A 323 10.35 -31.05 33.13
N PHE A 324 9.07 -30.78 32.85
CA PHE A 324 8.57 -29.42 32.73
C PHE A 324 8.32 -28.76 34.10
N ALA A 325 8.17 -29.56 35.17
CA ALA A 325 7.93 -29.03 36.52
C ALA A 325 9.08 -28.14 37.02
N GLU A 326 10.31 -28.36 36.55
CA GLU A 326 11.47 -27.55 36.89
C GLU A 326 11.42 -26.14 36.26
N ILE A 327 10.80 -26.01 35.08
CA ILE A 327 10.76 -24.76 34.30
C ILE A 327 9.44 -24.02 34.55
N ALA A 328 8.35 -24.75 34.83
CA ALA A 328 6.99 -24.24 35.01
C ALA A 328 6.85 -23.01 35.94
N PRO A 329 7.58 -22.86 37.06
CA PRO A 329 7.48 -21.66 37.92
C PRO A 329 7.90 -20.36 37.22
N ASN A 330 8.74 -20.46 36.19
CA ASN A 330 9.24 -19.32 35.41
C ASN A 330 8.43 -19.09 34.13
N VAL A 331 7.48 -19.97 33.82
CA VAL A 331 6.63 -19.86 32.63
C VAL A 331 5.34 -19.13 33.00
N ARG A 332 5.02 -18.09 32.23
CA ARG A 332 3.81 -17.29 32.43
C ARG A 332 2.69 -17.76 31.49
N GLY A 333 1.45 -17.60 31.93
CA GLY A 333 0.29 -17.78 31.08
C GLY A 333 0.12 -16.63 30.09
N LEU A 334 -0.70 -16.85 29.06
CA LEU A 334 -0.95 -15.86 28.01
C LEU A 334 -1.36 -14.47 28.54
N PRO A 335 -2.30 -14.33 29.49
CA PRO A 335 -2.70 -13.01 29.99
C PRO A 335 -1.53 -12.28 30.66
N GLN A 336 -0.74 -12.98 31.46
CA GLN A 336 0.40 -12.39 32.18
C GLN A 336 1.54 -12.03 31.23
N MET A 337 1.77 -12.80 30.16
CA MET A 337 2.73 -12.45 29.10
C MET A 337 2.33 -11.16 28.38
N VAL A 338 1.03 -11.01 28.07
CA VAL A 338 0.48 -9.80 27.43
C VAL A 338 0.66 -8.57 28.33
N ILE A 339 0.26 -8.68 29.60
CA ILE A 339 0.36 -7.58 30.56
C ILE A 339 1.83 -7.22 30.81
N GLU A 340 2.70 -8.21 30.94
CA GLU A 340 4.14 -7.98 31.08
C GLU A 340 4.71 -7.22 29.88
N SER A 341 4.40 -7.67 28.66
CA SER A 341 4.88 -7.03 27.44
C SER A 341 4.44 -5.56 27.35
N ILE A 342 3.15 -5.29 27.65
CA ILE A 342 2.63 -3.92 27.69
C ILE A 342 3.28 -3.10 28.81
N ASN A 343 3.54 -3.69 29.97
CA ASN A 343 4.19 -2.99 31.09
C ASN A 343 5.67 -2.66 30.85
N ARG A 344 6.33 -3.39 29.95
CA ARG A 344 7.68 -3.07 29.47
C ARG A 344 7.69 -1.95 28.41
N CYS A 345 6.52 -1.56 27.90
CA CYS A 345 6.36 -0.47 26.93
C CYS A 345 6.15 0.89 27.62
N ASP A 346 6.41 1.98 26.89
CA ASP A 346 6.16 3.33 27.36
C ASP A 346 4.67 3.56 27.65
N VAL A 347 4.38 4.37 28.69
CA VAL A 347 3.03 4.58 29.21
C VAL A 347 2.06 5.07 28.13
N ASP A 348 2.54 5.91 27.21
CA ASP A 348 1.74 6.57 26.18
C ASP A 348 1.13 5.60 25.17
N ILE A 349 1.81 4.49 24.88
CA ILE A 349 1.36 3.50 23.90
C ILE A 349 0.55 2.36 24.51
N ARG A 350 0.59 2.16 25.84
CA ARG A 350 -0.10 1.03 26.51
C ARG A 350 -1.58 0.99 26.22
N ARG A 351 -2.24 2.16 26.23
CA ARG A 351 -3.68 2.27 25.96
C ARG A 351 -4.04 1.76 24.56
N GLU A 352 -3.21 2.09 23.58
CA GLU A 352 -3.40 1.63 22.20
C GLU A 352 -3.13 0.13 22.08
N LEU A 353 -2.06 -0.37 22.70
CA LEU A 353 -1.71 -1.79 22.71
C LEU A 353 -2.82 -2.67 23.33
N PHE A 354 -3.42 -2.25 24.45
CA PHE A 354 -4.57 -2.97 25.05
C PHE A 354 -5.77 -3.04 24.09
N SER A 355 -5.98 -2.00 23.28
CA SER A 355 -7.12 -1.91 22.34
C SER A 355 -6.89 -2.58 20.99
N SER A 356 -5.70 -3.17 20.78
CA SER A 356 -5.23 -3.65 19.50
C SER A 356 -4.35 -4.91 19.68
N ILE A 357 -4.87 -5.92 20.38
CA ILE A 357 -4.16 -7.20 20.62
C ILE A 357 -4.50 -8.15 19.47
N LEU A 358 -3.50 -8.60 18.71
CA LEU A 358 -3.64 -9.49 17.58
C LEU A 358 -3.24 -10.92 17.97
N LEU A 359 -4.18 -11.85 17.89
CA LEU A 359 -3.93 -13.27 18.15
C LEU A 359 -3.67 -14.02 16.83
N ALA A 360 -2.48 -14.60 16.69
CA ALA A 360 -1.98 -15.29 15.50
C ALA A 360 -1.26 -16.61 15.85
N GLY A 361 -0.85 -17.37 14.83
CA GLY A 361 -0.20 -18.66 14.97
C GLY A 361 -1.17 -19.85 14.89
N GLY A 362 -0.63 -21.05 14.61
CA GLY A 362 -1.45 -22.26 14.39
C GLY A 362 -2.36 -22.58 15.58
N THR A 363 -1.84 -22.43 16.80
CA THR A 363 -2.55 -22.72 18.05
C THR A 363 -3.64 -21.69 18.35
N ALA A 364 -3.53 -20.46 17.82
CA ALA A 364 -4.57 -19.45 17.91
C ALA A 364 -5.89 -19.83 17.21
N SER A 365 -5.89 -20.89 16.41
CA SER A 365 -7.09 -21.41 15.75
C SER A 365 -7.98 -22.23 16.68
N MET A 366 -7.45 -22.60 17.84
CA MET A 366 -8.17 -23.37 18.85
C MET A 366 -9.45 -22.63 19.26
N GLN A 367 -10.54 -23.38 19.34
CA GLN A 367 -11.84 -22.82 19.68
C GLN A 367 -11.79 -22.13 21.04
N GLN A 368 -12.51 -21.01 21.17
CA GLN A 368 -12.66 -20.23 22.40
C GLN A 368 -11.38 -19.57 22.96
N LEU A 369 -10.22 -19.77 22.32
CA LEU A 369 -8.96 -19.23 22.83
C LEU A 369 -8.96 -17.70 22.87
N LYS A 370 -9.51 -17.06 21.82
CA LYS A 370 -9.62 -15.61 21.71
C LYS A 370 -10.52 -15.03 22.79
N GLU A 371 -11.71 -15.59 22.95
CA GLU A 371 -12.72 -15.15 23.91
C GLU A 371 -12.20 -15.31 25.34
N ARG A 372 -11.54 -16.44 25.63
CA ARG A 372 -10.91 -16.68 26.93
C ARG A 372 -9.80 -15.66 27.23
N LEU A 373 -8.91 -15.42 26.28
CA LEU A 373 -7.84 -14.43 26.45
C LEU A 373 -8.38 -13.01 26.67
N GLU A 374 -9.41 -12.61 25.90
CA GLU A 374 -10.03 -11.29 26.05
C GLU A 374 -10.68 -11.11 27.43
N LYS A 375 -11.32 -12.16 27.94
CA LYS A 375 -11.93 -12.16 29.27
C LYS A 375 -10.90 -12.04 30.39
N ASP A 376 -9.89 -12.92 30.41
CA ASP A 376 -8.86 -12.91 31.47
C ASP A 376 -8.11 -11.57 31.48
N LEU A 377 -7.84 -10.98 30.30
CA LEU A 377 -7.24 -9.66 30.20
C LEU A 377 -8.15 -8.54 30.70
N LEU A 378 -9.47 -8.63 30.49
CA LEU A 378 -10.40 -7.63 31.02
C LEU A 378 -10.42 -7.63 32.55
N GLU A 379 -10.23 -8.79 33.18
CA GLU A 379 -10.17 -8.96 34.64
C GLU A 379 -8.82 -8.52 35.22
N GLU A 380 -7.70 -8.81 34.56
CA GLU A 380 -6.35 -8.52 35.05
C GLU A 380 -5.80 -7.13 34.63
N SER A 381 -6.40 -6.47 33.63
CA SER A 381 -5.92 -5.16 33.14
C SER A 381 -6.39 -3.98 34.02
N PRO A 382 -5.69 -2.82 33.97
CA PRO A 382 -6.13 -1.63 34.69
C PRO A 382 -7.55 -1.19 34.30
N GLN A 383 -8.38 -0.74 35.25
CA GLN A 383 -9.81 -0.42 35.01
C GLN A 383 -10.06 0.61 33.89
N ALA A 384 -9.08 1.46 33.56
CA ALA A 384 -9.16 2.43 32.47
C ALA A 384 -8.75 1.88 31.09
N ALA A 385 -8.24 0.66 31.03
CA ALA A 385 -7.79 0.03 29.78
C ALA A 385 -8.99 -0.52 29.01
N ARG A 386 -9.04 -0.19 27.71
CA ARG A 386 -10.01 -0.78 26.78
C ARG A 386 -9.38 -1.98 26.11
N VAL A 387 -9.58 -3.17 26.68
CA VAL A 387 -9.07 -4.44 26.12
C VAL A 387 -9.86 -4.80 24.86
N LYS A 388 -9.14 -5.17 23.79
CA LYS A 388 -9.74 -5.76 22.59
C LYS A 388 -8.81 -6.77 21.95
N VAL A 389 -9.26 -8.01 21.85
CA VAL A 389 -8.51 -9.09 21.17
C VAL A 389 -9.09 -9.32 19.78
N LEU A 390 -8.21 -9.38 18.79
CA LEU A 390 -8.54 -9.47 17.37
C LEU A 390 -7.90 -10.74 16.79
N ALA A 391 -8.71 -11.55 16.14
CA ALA A 391 -8.26 -12.71 15.37
C ALA A 391 -8.97 -12.69 14.00
N SER A 392 -8.39 -13.28 12.95
CA SER A 392 -9.12 -13.44 11.68
C SER A 392 -10.40 -14.26 11.92
N GLY A 393 -11.50 -13.94 11.22
CA GLY A 393 -12.76 -14.69 11.32
C GLY A 393 -12.67 -16.11 10.76
N ASN A 394 -11.77 -16.34 9.80
CA ASN A 394 -11.57 -17.62 9.14
C ASN A 394 -10.55 -18.48 9.90
N ALA A 395 -10.96 -19.66 10.38
CA ALA A 395 -10.08 -20.57 11.13
C ALA A 395 -8.92 -21.09 10.28
N THR A 396 -9.13 -21.26 8.98
CA THR A 396 -8.08 -21.60 8.00
C THR A 396 -7.06 -20.47 7.90
N GLU A 397 -7.49 -19.21 7.89
CA GLU A 397 -6.58 -18.04 7.96
C GLU A 397 -5.96 -17.83 9.36
N ARG A 398 -6.41 -18.53 10.40
CA ARG A 398 -5.71 -18.54 11.71
C ARG A 398 -4.66 -19.64 11.75
N ARG A 399 -5.00 -20.82 11.23
CA ARG A 399 -4.15 -22.03 11.19
C ARG A 399 -3.02 -21.84 10.21
N PHE A 400 -3.42 -21.32 9.06
CA PHE A 400 -2.58 -20.78 8.02
C PHE A 400 -2.69 -19.26 8.06
N ARG A 401 -2.68 -18.63 9.25
CA ARG A 401 -2.23 -17.23 9.35
C ARG A 401 -0.77 -17.27 8.98
N PHE A 402 -0.56 -17.28 7.69
CA PHE A 402 0.47 -16.55 7.03
C PHE A 402 0.68 -15.27 7.85
N ASP A 403 1.93 -15.02 8.19
CA ASP A 403 2.45 -13.67 8.28
C ASP A 403 2.38 -12.95 6.90
N LEU A 404 1.50 -13.39 6.01
CA LEU A 404 1.75 -13.40 4.58
C LEU A 404 0.55 -13.32 3.64
N PRO A 405 -0.75 -13.52 3.94
CA PRO A 405 -1.75 -13.48 2.87
C PRO A 405 -2.09 -12.01 2.54
N LYS A 406 -1.96 -11.11 3.52
CA LYS A 406 -1.97 -9.66 3.30
C LYS A 406 -0.59 -9.08 3.04
N CYS A 407 0.53 -9.73 3.41
CA CYS A 407 1.84 -9.33 2.87
C CYS A 407 2.10 -9.88 1.46
N MET A 408 1.30 -10.83 0.98
CA MET A 408 1.21 -11.20 -0.42
C MET A 408 0.23 -10.25 -1.11
N CYS A 409 -1.00 -10.03 -0.62
CA CYS A 409 -1.92 -9.07 -1.25
C CYS A 409 -1.55 -7.57 -1.11
N LEU A 410 -0.51 -7.21 -0.33
CA LEU A 410 0.07 -5.85 -0.26
C LEU A 410 1.25 -5.62 -1.21
N TYR A 411 1.70 -6.67 -1.92
CA TYR A 411 2.75 -6.55 -2.93
C TYR A 411 2.33 -7.26 -4.22
N PRO A 412 1.35 -6.74 -4.97
CA PRO A 412 1.42 -6.91 -6.40
C PRO A 412 2.67 -6.14 -6.82
N ASN A 413 3.61 -6.79 -7.52
CA ASN A 413 4.64 -6.11 -8.30
C ASN A 413 5.76 -5.43 -7.50
N ALA A 414 6.59 -6.22 -6.82
CA ALA A 414 7.73 -5.72 -6.06
C ALA A 414 9.07 -6.11 -6.71
N ASP A 415 9.68 -5.16 -7.42
CA ASP A 415 11.11 -5.19 -7.72
C ASP A 415 11.89 -5.18 -6.38
N VAL A 416 13.13 -5.67 -6.37
CA VAL A 416 14.05 -5.69 -5.21
C VAL A 416 14.11 -4.34 -4.47
N ARG A 417 13.88 -3.23 -5.19
CA ARG A 417 13.87 -1.86 -4.66
C ARG A 417 12.55 -1.48 -3.96
N ASP A 418 11.45 -2.12 -4.26
CA ASP A 418 10.15 -1.92 -3.60
C ASP A 418 10.07 -2.66 -2.26
N TRP A 419 10.82 -3.77 -2.12
CA TRP A 419 11.12 -4.37 -0.80
C TRP A 419 11.87 -3.40 0.11
N LEU A 420 12.84 -2.66 -0.43
CA LEU A 420 13.55 -1.61 0.30
C LEU A 420 12.66 -0.38 0.58
N ALA A 421 11.73 -0.04 -0.32
CA ALA A 421 10.90 1.16 -0.21
C ALA A 421 9.64 0.99 0.66
N ALA A 422 9.10 -0.23 0.80
CA ALA A 422 7.95 -0.53 1.64
C ALA A 422 8.32 -0.86 3.09
N LEU A 423 9.61 -1.15 3.33
CA LEU A 423 10.19 -1.28 4.67
C LEU A 423 10.89 0.01 5.11
N CYS A 424 11.33 0.86 4.19
CA CYS A 424 11.88 2.19 4.50
C CYS A 424 10.95 3.22 5.17
N PRO A 425 9.59 3.23 5.11
CA PRO A 425 8.78 4.12 5.95
C PRO A 425 9.07 3.89 7.44
N VAL A 426 9.56 2.68 7.67
CA VAL A 426 9.94 2.05 8.89
C VAL A 426 11.05 2.83 9.60
N PHE A 427 12.22 2.79 8.95
CA PHE A 427 13.59 2.85 9.51
C PHE A 427 14.18 4.25 9.74
N HIS A 428 14.12 4.76 10.97
CA HIS A 428 15.08 5.77 11.47
C HIS A 428 16.48 5.15 11.64
N PHE A 429 17.47 5.71 10.94
CA PHE A 429 18.90 5.40 11.10
C PHE A 429 19.43 5.95 12.43
N THR A 430 19.31 5.17 13.51
CA THR A 430 20.24 5.17 14.64
C THR A 430 20.19 3.76 15.26
N ASP A 431 21.32 3.04 15.20
CA ASP A 431 21.56 1.65 15.66
C ASP A 431 21.15 0.51 14.70
N CYS A 432 21.96 0.34 13.64
CA CYS A 432 21.86 -0.78 12.72
C CYS A 432 22.45 -2.08 13.31
N HIS A 433 21.57 -3.04 13.60
CA HIS A 433 21.84 -4.49 13.47
C HIS A 433 20.92 -5.09 12.39
N CYS A 434 20.98 -4.58 11.16
CA CYS A 434 20.31 -5.16 9.99
C CYS A 434 21.31 -5.17 8.81
N ILE A 435 21.61 -6.36 8.29
CA ILE A 435 22.50 -6.53 7.14
C ILE A 435 21.65 -6.48 5.87
N LEU A 436 21.81 -5.40 5.12
CA LEU A 436 21.37 -5.27 3.74
C LEU A 436 22.61 -5.47 2.86
N CYS A 437 22.84 -6.70 2.40
CA CYS A 437 23.92 -6.97 1.44
C CYS A 437 23.39 -6.80 0.02
N MET A 438 23.89 -5.80 -0.70
CA MET A 438 23.86 -5.76 -2.16
C MET A 438 25.30 -5.97 -2.62
N ASP A 439 25.56 -7.05 -3.37
CA ASP A 439 26.87 -7.33 -3.95
C ASP A 439 27.30 -6.20 -4.91
N ARG A 440 28.49 -5.63 -4.68
CA ARG A 440 29.23 -4.78 -5.61
C ARG A 440 30.62 -5.38 -5.78
N ARG A 441 30.80 -6.21 -6.80
CA ARG A 441 32.11 -6.34 -7.47
C ARG A 441 32.25 -5.21 -8.48
N GLU A 442 33.02 -4.18 -8.10
CA GLU A 442 34.02 -3.54 -8.98
C GLU A 442 34.85 -2.55 -8.14
N TYR A 443 35.98 -3.06 -7.64
CA TYR A 443 37.14 -2.28 -7.24
C TYR A 443 38.03 -2.15 -8.47
N ILE A 444 38.43 -0.94 -8.86
CA ILE A 444 39.75 -0.58 -9.42
C ILE A 444 39.91 0.95 -9.35
N GLY A 445 41.01 1.41 -8.75
CA GLY A 445 41.77 2.58 -9.24
C GLY A 445 41.61 3.93 -8.55
N ILE A 446 42.45 4.20 -7.55
CA ILE A 446 42.78 5.53 -7.03
C ILE A 446 43.79 6.24 -7.97
N SER A 447 43.58 7.52 -8.32
CA SER A 447 44.66 8.51 -8.52
C SER A 447 44.13 9.96 -8.55
N TRP A 448 45.03 10.91 -8.31
CA TRP A 448 44.88 12.24 -7.70
C TRP A 448 44.84 13.48 -8.64
N PHE A 449 44.47 14.63 -8.04
CA PHE A 449 44.87 16.06 -8.25
C PHE A 449 44.09 17.04 -9.19
N VAL A 450 43.26 17.91 -8.56
CA VAL A 450 43.05 19.42 -8.55
C VAL A 450 43.24 20.32 -9.83
N PRO A 451 42.90 21.65 -9.84
CA PRO A 451 41.69 22.30 -10.41
C PRO A 451 41.96 23.32 -11.55
N ALA A 452 40.91 23.92 -12.15
CA ALA A 452 41.00 25.27 -12.74
C ALA A 452 39.63 25.96 -12.89
N ASP A 453 39.55 27.18 -12.35
CA ASP A 453 38.53 28.20 -12.61
C ASP A 453 38.60 28.75 -14.05
N VAL A 454 37.47 29.11 -14.66
CA VAL A 454 37.36 30.29 -15.54
C VAL A 454 35.94 30.88 -15.46
N VAL A 455 35.89 32.15 -15.06
CA VAL A 455 34.76 33.08 -15.18
C VAL A 455 34.66 33.59 -16.62
N LEU A 456 33.44 33.68 -17.18
CA LEU A 456 33.15 34.55 -18.31
C LEU A 456 31.71 35.09 -18.23
N GLN A 457 31.60 36.37 -17.88
CA GLN A 457 30.44 37.21 -18.19
C GLN A 457 30.47 37.57 -19.68
N VAL A 458 29.29 37.75 -20.29
CA VAL A 458 28.79 39.02 -20.87
C VAL A 458 27.86 38.78 -22.07
N ARG A 459 26.76 39.55 -22.04
CA ARG A 459 25.90 40.09 -23.13
C ARG A 459 24.61 39.36 -23.52
N GLU A 460 23.52 39.97 -23.04
CA GLU A 460 22.25 40.14 -23.73
C GLU A 460 22.43 40.57 -25.19
N LEU A 461 21.62 39.98 -26.08
CA LEU A 461 21.16 40.62 -27.31
C LEU A 461 19.77 40.09 -27.67
N LYS A 462 18.80 41.01 -27.54
CA LYS A 462 17.65 41.31 -28.41
C LYS A 462 16.79 40.16 -28.96
N ALA A 463 15.52 40.24 -28.57
CA ALA A 463 14.36 39.60 -29.17
C ALA A 463 14.23 39.87 -30.68
N SER A 464 13.78 38.85 -31.41
CA SER A 464 13.06 38.97 -32.68
C SER A 464 11.81 38.09 -32.60
N GLU A 465 10.73 38.64 -33.14
CA GLU A 465 9.35 38.17 -33.15
C GLU A 465 9.12 36.88 -33.96
N ASP A 466 7.92 36.32 -33.75
CA ASP A 466 7.27 35.17 -34.38
C ASP A 466 7.72 33.77 -33.91
N ASP A 467 7.09 33.34 -32.82
CA ASP A 467 6.99 31.94 -32.41
C ASP A 467 5.52 31.67 -32.06
N GLU A 468 4.75 31.15 -33.03
CA GLU A 468 3.51 30.40 -32.75
C GLU A 468 3.89 29.13 -31.96
N LYS A 469 4.10 29.30 -30.65
CA LYS A 469 4.22 28.20 -29.70
C LYS A 469 2.83 27.73 -29.32
N PRO A 470 2.57 26.43 -29.24
CA PRO A 470 1.37 25.90 -28.63
C PRO A 470 1.36 26.30 -27.15
N LYS A 471 0.57 27.33 -26.83
CA LYS A 471 0.29 27.80 -25.47
C LYS A 471 -1.20 27.52 -25.24
N SER A 472 -1.53 26.40 -24.61
CA SER A 472 -2.87 26.14 -24.09
C SER A 472 -2.75 25.95 -22.59
N PHE A 473 -3.01 27.02 -21.85
CA PHE A 473 -2.96 27.02 -20.40
C PHE A 473 -4.23 27.64 -19.87
N ILE A 474 -4.98 26.85 -19.11
CA ILE A 474 -6.22 27.32 -18.53
C ILE A 474 -6.14 27.01 -17.04
N PHE A 475 -5.51 27.94 -16.31
CA PHE A 475 -5.66 28.08 -14.87
C PHE A 475 -5.49 29.55 -14.47
N PRO A 476 -6.12 30.03 -13.39
CA PRO A 476 -6.14 31.44 -13.04
C PRO A 476 -4.81 31.90 -12.43
N LEU A 477 -4.25 33.02 -12.89
CA LEU A 477 -3.00 33.61 -12.37
C LEU A 477 -3.18 34.54 -11.16
N TYR A 478 -4.36 35.13 -10.99
CA TYR A 478 -4.64 36.28 -10.12
C TYR A 478 -3.82 37.56 -10.43
N HIS A 479 -4.46 38.72 -10.25
CA HIS A 479 -4.52 39.80 -11.26
C HIS A 479 -3.50 40.95 -11.24
N LYS A 480 -3.37 41.54 -12.43
CA LYS A 480 -2.80 42.85 -12.80
C LYS A 480 -3.74 44.01 -12.39
N PHE A 481 -3.26 45.01 -11.65
CA PHE A 481 -3.33 46.46 -11.98
C PHE A 481 -2.84 47.39 -10.84
N GLY A 482 -1.99 48.36 -11.21
CA GLY A 482 -2.03 49.72 -10.65
C GLY A 482 -0.99 50.13 -9.61
N ILE A 483 0.30 50.05 -9.92
CA ILE A 483 1.32 50.88 -9.24
C ILE A 483 0.95 52.35 -9.48
N ARG A 484 0.42 53.03 -8.46
CA ARG A 484 0.80 54.41 -8.19
C ARG A 484 1.88 54.35 -7.11
N GLU A 485 3.06 54.79 -7.49
CA GLU A 485 4.25 54.95 -6.64
C GLU A 485 3.90 55.52 -5.27
N ILE A 486 4.23 54.81 -4.18
CA ILE A 486 4.59 55.44 -2.90
C ILE A 486 5.77 54.66 -2.29
N SER A 487 6.76 55.45 -1.88
CA SER A 487 8.13 55.12 -1.50
C SER A 487 8.30 54.24 -0.24
N GLN A 488 9.46 53.59 -0.19
CA GLN A 488 10.15 53.09 1.00
C GLN A 488 9.81 53.84 2.30
N GLY A 489 9.37 53.10 3.33
CA GLY A 489 9.23 53.60 4.70
C GLY A 489 8.60 52.56 5.64
N ASP A 490 9.42 52.08 6.57
CA ASP A 490 9.08 51.46 7.86
C ASP A 490 8.83 49.94 7.98
N LEU A 491 9.92 49.31 8.39
CA LEU A 491 10.08 48.01 9.03
C LEU A 491 9.80 48.11 10.55
N GLN A 492 9.33 47.00 11.15
CA GLN A 492 9.34 46.61 12.58
C GLN A 492 8.18 47.04 13.50
N HIS A 493 7.46 46.05 14.09
CA HIS A 493 7.66 45.64 15.50
C HIS A 493 6.72 44.49 15.98
N LYS A 494 7.35 43.53 16.69
CA LYS A 494 6.91 42.80 17.91
C LYS A 494 5.96 41.58 17.85
N LEU A 495 6.58 40.42 18.12
CA LEU A 495 6.02 39.28 18.84
C LEU A 495 5.85 39.56 20.36
N VAL A 496 4.91 38.81 20.97
CA VAL A 496 4.88 38.19 22.33
C VAL A 496 3.71 38.59 23.28
N ARG A 497 2.96 37.54 23.70
CA ARG A 497 2.10 37.31 24.91
C ARG A 497 0.71 37.97 25.01
N PHE A 498 -0.33 37.15 25.30
CA PHE A 498 -0.83 36.90 26.67
C PHE A 498 -1.90 35.78 26.74
N VAL A 499 -2.07 35.24 27.96
CA VAL A 499 -2.80 34.05 28.41
C VAL A 499 -4.06 34.47 29.23
N TYR A 500 -5.15 33.70 29.12
CA TYR A 500 -6.37 33.57 29.96
C TYR A 500 -7.13 34.81 30.51
N LYS A 501 -8.45 34.87 30.23
CA LYS A 501 -9.49 35.29 31.20
C LYS A 501 -10.91 34.86 30.78
N GLU A 502 -11.53 33.99 31.57
CA GLU A 502 -12.98 33.96 31.85
C GLU A 502 -13.38 35.28 32.57
N SER A 503 -14.59 35.85 32.60
CA SER A 503 -15.98 35.39 32.49
C SER A 503 -16.92 36.62 32.46
N LEU A 504 -18.22 36.38 32.19
CA LEU A 504 -19.43 37.11 32.66
C LEU A 504 -19.87 38.42 31.97
N LEU A 505 -20.97 38.37 31.21
CA LEU A 505 -22.32 38.76 31.66
C LEU A 505 -23.40 38.47 30.57
N THR A 506 -24.58 38.09 31.05
CA THR A 506 -25.76 37.44 30.44
C THR A 506 -26.90 38.46 30.12
N PRO A 507 -28.19 38.09 29.97
CA PRO A 507 -28.85 37.44 28.83
C PRO A 507 -30.12 38.20 28.35
N ALA A 508 -30.73 37.79 27.22
CA ALA A 508 -32.16 37.99 27.00
C ALA A 508 -32.76 36.76 26.29
N ASP A 509 -33.85 36.32 26.90
CA ASP A 509 -34.66 35.12 26.74
C ASP A 509 -35.48 35.14 25.44
N ASP A 510 -35.65 34.00 24.77
CA ASP A 510 -36.97 33.37 24.73
C ASP A 510 -36.94 31.96 24.10
N THR A 511 -37.58 31.09 24.86
CA THR A 511 -37.70 29.63 24.84
C THR A 511 -38.32 28.97 23.60
N ILE A 512 -37.94 27.71 23.34
CA ILE A 512 -38.81 26.50 23.34
C ILE A 512 -37.90 25.27 23.43
N GLY A 513 -38.17 24.39 24.41
CA GLY A 513 -37.29 23.32 24.88
C GLY A 513 -37.20 22.03 24.02
N PRO A 514 -36.36 21.06 24.44
CA PRO A 514 -35.99 19.89 23.65
C PRO A 514 -36.80 18.63 24.03
N PRO A 515 -36.94 17.63 23.13
CA PRO A 515 -37.25 16.27 23.54
C PRO A 515 -36.06 15.32 23.33
N LYS A 516 -35.55 14.84 24.48
CA LYS A 516 -35.13 13.48 24.84
C LYS A 516 -34.68 12.49 23.75
N ASN A 517 -33.51 11.92 24.02
CA ASN A 517 -32.99 10.63 23.57
C ASN A 517 -34.06 9.55 23.34
N ASN A 518 -33.92 8.82 22.23
CA ASN A 518 -34.20 7.38 22.19
C ASN A 518 -33.10 6.67 21.39
N LYS A 519 -32.43 5.73 22.05
CA LYS A 519 -31.53 4.74 21.47
C LYS A 519 -32.33 3.44 21.30
N LEU A 520 -32.02 2.73 20.20
CA LEU A 520 -32.26 1.31 19.93
C LEU A 520 -33.59 0.92 19.25
N ALA A 521 -33.56 0.62 17.94
CA ALA A 521 -33.43 -0.76 17.43
C ALA A 521 -33.59 -0.83 15.90
N SER A 522 -32.62 -1.51 15.27
CA SER A 522 -32.65 -2.29 14.01
C SER A 522 -33.35 -1.73 12.77
N LEU A 523 -32.58 -1.58 11.67
CA LEU A 523 -32.75 -2.36 10.43
C LEU A 523 -31.68 -1.94 9.41
N ASN A 524 -31.19 -2.91 8.64
CA ASN A 524 -30.38 -2.71 7.46
C ASN A 524 -30.94 -1.59 6.58
N THR A 525 -30.28 -0.44 6.52
CA THR A 525 -30.49 0.54 5.46
C THR A 525 -29.21 0.59 4.64
N ALA A 526 -29.32 0.19 3.38
CA ALA A 526 -28.28 0.31 2.37
C ALA A 526 -27.63 1.70 2.43
N ALA A 527 -26.30 1.76 2.29
CA ALA A 527 -25.60 3.03 2.14
C ALA A 527 -26.22 3.80 0.98
N VAL A 528 -26.68 5.03 1.23
CA VAL A 528 -27.16 5.91 0.17
C VAL A 528 -25.92 6.47 -0.52
N ASP A 529 -25.66 6.04 -1.75
CA ASP A 529 -24.59 6.56 -2.60
C ASP A 529 -24.62 8.08 -2.67
N SER A 530 -23.48 8.73 -2.43
CA SER A 530 -23.35 10.19 -2.32
C SER A 530 -22.50 10.81 -3.42
N SER A 531 -22.16 10.05 -4.47
CA SER A 531 -21.34 10.55 -5.59
C SER A 531 -22.12 10.79 -6.88
N SER A 532 -21.64 11.73 -7.70
CA SER A 532 -22.08 11.97 -9.08
C SER A 532 -20.94 11.66 -10.05
N ILE A 533 -21.25 11.06 -11.20
CA ILE A 533 -20.27 10.67 -12.23
C ILE A 533 -20.55 11.45 -13.50
N PHE A 534 -19.48 11.92 -14.14
CA PHE A 534 -19.55 12.60 -15.43
C PHE A 534 -18.63 11.92 -16.43
N PRO A 535 -19.11 11.61 -17.65
CA PRO A 535 -18.25 11.14 -18.73
C PRO A 535 -17.36 12.28 -19.22
N VAL A 536 -16.08 11.99 -19.43
CA VAL A 536 -15.11 12.96 -19.95
C VAL A 536 -14.80 12.63 -21.40
N ARG A 537 -14.72 13.67 -22.23
CA ARG A 537 -14.38 13.60 -23.66
C ARG A 537 -13.18 14.49 -23.95
N GLY A 538 -12.60 14.34 -25.13
CA GLY A 538 -11.42 15.10 -25.56
C GLY A 538 -10.13 14.30 -25.43
N ASN A 539 -9.02 14.95 -25.73
CA ASN A 539 -7.68 14.38 -25.74
C ASN A 539 -6.66 15.52 -25.67
N VAL A 540 -5.44 15.24 -25.21
CA VAL A 540 -4.33 16.22 -25.23
C VAL A 540 -4.03 16.67 -26.66
N PHE A 541 -4.04 15.72 -27.60
CA PHE A 541 -3.85 15.99 -29.01
C PHE A 541 -4.78 15.08 -29.84
N PRO A 542 -5.46 15.60 -30.89
CA PRO A 542 -5.41 16.98 -31.39
C PRO A 542 -6.35 17.94 -30.66
N ASP A 543 -7.09 17.48 -29.65
CA ASP A 543 -8.16 18.29 -29.08
C ASP A 543 -7.69 19.45 -28.22
N GLY A 544 -6.62 19.24 -27.45
CA GLY A 544 -6.00 20.25 -26.60
C GLY A 544 -6.66 20.41 -25.23
N LEU A 545 -7.65 19.58 -24.87
CA LEU A 545 -8.38 19.69 -23.60
C LEU A 545 -9.23 18.45 -23.31
N TYR A 546 -9.65 18.29 -22.06
CA TYR A 546 -10.66 17.33 -21.64
C TYR A 546 -11.88 18.04 -21.04
N PHE A 547 -13.07 17.69 -21.52
CA PHE A 547 -14.30 18.38 -21.15
C PHE A 547 -15.41 17.40 -20.77
N THR A 548 -16.33 17.90 -19.96
CA THR A 548 -17.56 17.20 -19.56
C THR A 548 -18.77 18.09 -19.84
N TYR A 549 -19.97 17.71 -19.40
CA TYR A 549 -21.15 18.58 -19.48
C TYR A 549 -21.95 18.59 -18.18
N ILE A 550 -22.58 19.73 -17.90
CA ILE A 550 -23.55 19.92 -16.81
C ILE A 550 -24.88 20.44 -17.37
N PHE A 551 -25.97 20.25 -16.62
CA PHE A 551 -27.29 20.75 -17.00
C PHE A 551 -27.70 21.91 -16.11
N VAL A 552 -27.94 23.07 -16.72
CA VAL A 552 -28.26 24.32 -16.02
C VAL A 552 -29.57 24.92 -16.52
N GLY A 553 -30.39 25.42 -15.59
CA GLY A 553 -31.61 26.17 -15.84
C GLY A 553 -32.88 25.32 -15.86
N SER A 554 -34.03 25.98 -15.98
CA SER A 554 -35.35 25.34 -16.07
C SER A 554 -36.11 25.88 -17.29
N PRO A 555 -36.27 25.09 -18.39
CA PRO A 555 -35.86 23.68 -18.52
C PRO A 555 -34.33 23.48 -18.60
N PRO A 556 -33.81 22.31 -18.17
CA PRO A 556 -32.38 22.03 -18.14
C PRO A 556 -31.77 22.04 -19.54
N ARG A 557 -30.63 22.73 -19.68
CA ARG A 557 -29.83 22.76 -20.91
C ARG A 557 -28.41 22.28 -20.65
N PRO A 558 -27.82 21.45 -21.53
CA PRO A 558 -26.44 21.02 -21.39
C PRO A 558 -25.47 22.15 -21.74
N TYR A 559 -24.38 22.25 -21.01
CA TYR A 559 -23.22 23.09 -21.33
C TYR A 559 -21.96 22.24 -21.19
N TYR A 560 -21.12 22.23 -22.23
CA TYR A 560 -19.84 21.53 -22.22
C TYR A 560 -18.79 22.39 -21.54
N LEU A 561 -18.07 21.85 -20.57
CA LEU A 561 -17.12 22.62 -19.78
C LEU A 561 -15.78 21.93 -19.73
N ASP A 562 -14.73 22.71 -19.97
CA ASP A 562 -13.35 22.28 -19.79
C ASP A 562 -13.07 21.99 -18.31
N ILE A 563 -12.40 20.88 -18.00
CA ILE A 563 -12.25 20.40 -16.62
C ILE A 563 -11.00 21.03 -16.02
N ASP A 564 -11.16 21.94 -15.07
CA ASP A 564 -10.04 22.71 -14.53
C ASP A 564 -9.95 22.57 -13.00
N THR A 565 -9.00 21.76 -12.54
CA THR A 565 -8.74 21.52 -11.12
C THR A 565 -7.94 22.64 -10.44
N ALA A 566 -7.42 23.60 -11.20
CA ALA A 566 -6.72 24.78 -10.70
C ALA A 566 -7.58 26.05 -10.72
N SER A 567 -8.78 26.03 -11.33
CA SER A 567 -9.77 27.11 -11.27
C SER A 567 -10.77 27.01 -10.13
N ASP A 568 -11.07 28.15 -9.51
CA ASP A 568 -12.06 28.26 -8.43
C ASP A 568 -13.50 28.31 -8.95
N LEU A 569 -13.77 29.16 -9.95
CA LEU A 569 -15.13 29.45 -10.40
C LEU A 569 -15.50 28.59 -11.61
N THR A 570 -16.59 27.81 -11.49
CA THR A 570 -17.28 27.27 -12.65
C THR A 570 -18.03 28.40 -13.36
N TRP A 571 -17.84 28.55 -14.67
CA TRP A 571 -18.54 29.56 -15.46
C TRP A 571 -18.92 29.06 -16.85
N VAL A 572 -19.99 29.65 -17.39
CA VAL A 572 -20.52 29.37 -18.73
C VAL A 572 -20.67 30.67 -19.51
N GLN A 573 -20.45 30.62 -20.82
CA GLN A 573 -20.68 31.76 -21.71
C GLN A 573 -22.17 32.11 -21.71
N CYS A 574 -22.45 33.40 -21.59
CA CYS A 574 -23.81 33.88 -21.43
C CYS A 574 -24.10 35.18 -22.18
N ASP A 575 -25.39 35.39 -22.46
CA ASP A 575 -25.94 36.56 -23.11
C ASP A 575 -26.37 37.57 -22.04
N ALA A 576 -25.39 38.29 -21.50
CA ALA A 576 -25.58 39.26 -20.42
C ALA A 576 -24.98 40.65 -20.68
N PRO A 577 -25.34 41.35 -21.77
CA PRO A 577 -25.16 40.99 -23.18
C PRO A 577 -23.70 40.59 -23.47
N CYS A 578 -23.49 39.62 -24.34
CA CYS A 578 -22.15 39.19 -24.73
C CYS A 578 -21.37 40.31 -25.47
N SER A 579 -20.18 40.65 -25.00
CA SER A 579 -19.24 41.56 -25.67
C SER A 579 -18.22 40.83 -26.54
N SER A 580 -17.66 39.71 -26.08
CA SER A 580 -16.63 38.96 -26.80
C SER A 580 -16.67 37.46 -26.46
N CYS A 581 -17.66 36.73 -26.98
CA CYS A 581 -17.82 35.29 -26.72
C CYS A 581 -17.47 34.45 -27.95
N ALA A 582 -16.92 33.26 -27.70
CA ALA A 582 -16.70 32.26 -28.74
C ALA A 582 -18.02 31.61 -29.19
N LYS A 583 -18.04 31.10 -30.43
CA LYS A 583 -19.13 30.24 -30.88
C LYS A 583 -18.97 28.86 -30.25
N GLY A 584 -19.55 28.71 -29.05
CA GLY A 584 -19.55 27.47 -28.29
C GLY A 584 -20.36 26.35 -28.93
N ALA A 585 -20.36 25.20 -28.27
CA ALA A 585 -21.09 24.01 -28.68
C ALA A 585 -22.62 24.18 -28.54
N ASN A 586 -23.06 25.02 -27.60
CA ASN A 586 -24.44 25.33 -27.32
C ASN A 586 -24.74 26.84 -27.42
N ALA A 587 -26.03 27.18 -27.41
CA ALA A 587 -26.45 28.58 -27.34
C ALA A 587 -26.09 29.19 -25.97
N LEU A 588 -25.69 30.46 -25.97
CA LEU A 588 -25.33 31.20 -24.76
C LEU A 588 -26.41 31.09 -23.67
N TYR A 589 -25.97 30.90 -22.43
CA TYR A 589 -26.86 30.93 -21.27
C TYR A 589 -27.52 32.31 -21.16
N LYS A 590 -28.81 32.36 -20.82
CA LYS A 590 -29.55 33.63 -20.70
C LYS A 590 -29.96 33.83 -19.24
N PRO A 591 -29.24 34.66 -18.45
CA PRO A 591 -29.59 34.86 -17.06
C PRO A 591 -30.93 35.59 -16.93
N LYS A 592 -31.75 35.17 -15.97
CA LYS A 592 -32.88 35.98 -15.49
C LYS A 592 -32.34 37.09 -14.59
N ARG A 593 -32.94 38.28 -14.64
CA ARG A 593 -32.49 39.43 -13.83
C ARG A 593 -32.47 39.11 -12.33
N ASP A 594 -33.48 38.38 -11.86
CA ASP A 594 -33.61 37.97 -10.44
C ASP A 594 -32.60 36.89 -10.03
N ASN A 595 -31.93 36.25 -10.99
CA ASN A 595 -30.93 35.22 -10.76
C ASN A 595 -29.52 35.81 -10.58
N ILE A 596 -29.31 37.11 -10.81
CA ILE A 596 -28.01 37.76 -10.63
C ILE A 596 -27.69 37.90 -9.14
N VAL A 597 -26.49 37.46 -8.76
CA VAL A 597 -26.04 37.45 -7.37
C VAL A 597 -25.61 38.85 -6.95
N THR A 598 -26.08 39.30 -5.78
CA THR A 598 -25.72 40.61 -5.22
C THR A 598 -24.36 40.59 -4.52
N PRO A 599 -23.66 41.73 -4.37
CA PRO A 599 -22.37 41.79 -3.67
C PRO A 599 -22.37 41.36 -2.20
N LYS A 600 -23.54 41.35 -1.55
CA LYS A 600 -23.69 40.94 -0.14
C LYS A 600 -23.70 39.43 0.04
N ASP A 601 -23.79 38.66 -1.03
CA ASP A 601 -23.76 37.20 -0.96
C ASP A 601 -22.40 36.72 -0.43
N SER A 602 -22.40 35.72 0.45
CA SER A 602 -21.19 35.23 1.09
C SER A 602 -20.17 34.71 0.08
N LEU A 603 -20.61 34.03 -0.98
CA LEU A 603 -19.71 33.51 -2.02
C LEU A 603 -19.17 34.64 -2.90
N CYS A 604 -19.96 35.69 -3.14
CA CYS A 604 -19.47 36.88 -3.82
C CYS A 604 -18.40 37.59 -3.00
N MET A 605 -18.64 37.82 -1.70
CA MET A 605 -17.68 38.48 -0.83
C MET A 605 -16.36 37.71 -0.74
N GLU A 606 -16.42 36.38 -0.76
CA GLU A 606 -15.24 35.53 -0.78
C GLU A 606 -14.47 35.60 -2.10
N LEU A 607 -15.17 35.50 -3.24
CA LEU A 607 -14.57 35.70 -4.56
C LEU A 607 -13.91 37.09 -4.66
N LYS A 608 -14.60 38.12 -4.17
CA LYS A 608 -14.10 39.51 -4.15
C LYS A 608 -12.94 39.70 -3.19
N ARG A 609 -12.89 39.00 -2.04
CA ARG A 609 -11.75 39.05 -1.13
C ARG A 609 -10.47 38.55 -1.80
N ASN A 610 -10.60 37.57 -2.70
CA ASN A 610 -9.48 37.01 -3.46
C ASN A 610 -9.15 37.84 -4.72
N GLN A 611 -10.07 38.67 -5.23
CA GLN A 611 -9.91 39.45 -6.47
C GLN A 611 -9.70 40.97 -6.27
N MET A 612 -10.16 41.58 -5.16
CA MET A 612 -10.20 43.03 -4.96
C MET A 612 -9.95 43.43 -3.49
N PRO A 613 -8.98 44.33 -3.19
CA PRO A 613 -8.85 44.92 -1.85
C PRO A 613 -9.93 45.98 -1.50
N GLY A 614 -10.93 46.19 -2.36
CA GLY A 614 -11.91 47.26 -2.21
C GLY A 614 -13.36 46.75 -2.22
N TYR A 615 -14.07 46.99 -1.11
CA TYR A 615 -15.51 46.79 -1.01
C TYR A 615 -16.23 47.85 -1.87
N CYS A 616 -17.03 47.42 -2.85
CA CYS A 616 -17.79 48.33 -3.71
C CYS A 616 -19.20 48.55 -3.15
N ASP A 617 -19.38 49.66 -2.43
CA ASP A 617 -20.67 50.03 -1.79
C ASP A 617 -21.81 50.30 -2.79
N THR A 618 -21.49 50.61 -4.06
CA THR A 618 -22.46 51.00 -5.10
C THR A 618 -22.75 49.92 -6.13
N CYS A 619 -22.05 48.78 -6.07
CA CYS A 619 -22.24 47.69 -7.01
C CYS A 619 -23.61 47.02 -6.80
N GLN A 620 -24.41 46.89 -7.86
CA GLN A 620 -25.73 46.22 -7.79
C GLN A 620 -25.64 44.71 -8.09
N GLN A 621 -24.54 44.25 -8.66
CA GLN A 621 -24.29 42.88 -9.09
C GLN A 621 -22.88 42.44 -8.71
N CYS A 622 -22.68 41.13 -8.56
CA CYS A 622 -21.37 40.56 -8.28
C CYS A 622 -20.61 40.26 -9.57
N ASP A 623 -19.84 41.23 -10.05
CA ASP A 623 -18.95 41.04 -11.21
C ASP A 623 -17.73 40.18 -10.82
N TYR A 624 -17.12 39.51 -11.79
CA TYR A 624 -15.82 38.87 -11.63
C TYR A 624 -14.97 39.06 -12.88
N GLU A 625 -13.66 39.01 -12.70
CA GLU A 625 -12.68 38.90 -13.77
C GLU A 625 -11.70 37.80 -13.37
N ILE A 626 -11.33 36.94 -14.32
CA ILE A 626 -10.34 35.89 -14.15
C ILE A 626 -9.35 36.01 -15.30
N GLU A 627 -8.08 36.21 -14.99
CA GLU A 627 -6.96 36.13 -15.93
C GLU A 627 -6.27 34.77 -15.80
N TYR A 628 -6.03 34.11 -16.93
CA TYR A 628 -5.43 32.79 -17.04
C TYR A 628 -3.94 32.87 -17.41
N ALA A 629 -3.23 31.75 -17.26
CA ALA A 629 -1.78 31.67 -17.45
C ALA A 629 -1.25 31.95 -18.85
N ASP A 630 -2.09 31.77 -19.86
CA ASP A 630 -1.82 32.16 -21.24
C ASP A 630 -2.10 33.67 -21.51
N HIS A 631 -2.40 34.44 -20.46
CA HIS A 631 -2.84 35.84 -20.49
C HIS A 631 -4.21 36.07 -21.16
N SER A 632 -4.98 35.00 -21.38
CA SER A 632 -6.39 35.13 -21.68
C SER A 632 -7.17 35.57 -20.44
N SER A 633 -8.38 36.10 -20.63
CA SER A 633 -9.22 36.45 -19.50
C SER A 633 -10.70 36.18 -19.78
N SER A 634 -11.45 35.99 -18.71
CA SER A 634 -12.91 35.90 -18.72
C SER A 634 -13.49 36.85 -17.68
N MET A 635 -14.41 37.71 -18.13
CA MET A 635 -15.17 38.62 -17.28
C MET A 635 -16.67 38.29 -17.37
N GLY A 636 -17.34 38.44 -16.23
CA GLY A 636 -18.73 38.05 -16.10
C GLY A 636 -19.40 38.56 -14.84
N VAL A 637 -20.63 38.09 -14.61
CA VAL A 637 -21.38 38.28 -13.37
C VAL A 637 -21.70 36.93 -12.74
N LEU A 638 -21.75 36.85 -11.42
CA LEU A 638 -22.25 35.66 -10.75
C LEU A 638 -23.78 35.56 -10.93
N ALA A 639 -24.23 34.39 -11.35
CA ALA A 639 -25.63 34.02 -11.46
C ALA A 639 -25.94 32.80 -10.60
N ARG A 640 -27.21 32.68 -10.19
CA ARG A 640 -27.75 31.56 -9.43
C ARG A 640 -28.89 30.92 -10.21
N ASP A 641 -28.76 29.65 -10.58
CA ASP A 641 -29.83 28.89 -11.24
C ASP A 641 -29.80 27.41 -10.86
N GLU A 642 -30.79 26.63 -11.30
CA GLU A 642 -30.95 25.21 -11.02
C GLU A 642 -29.89 24.37 -11.76
N LEU A 643 -29.02 23.69 -11.02
CA LEU A 643 -28.17 22.60 -11.49
C LEU A 643 -28.91 21.28 -11.38
N HIS A 644 -28.90 20.52 -12.47
CA HIS A 644 -29.44 19.16 -12.49
C HIS A 644 -28.27 18.17 -12.48
N LEU A 645 -28.08 17.51 -11.35
CA LEU A 645 -27.06 16.48 -11.16
C LEU A 645 -27.67 15.09 -11.24
N MET A 646 -26.99 14.21 -11.96
CA MET A 646 -27.29 12.77 -11.95
C MET A 646 -26.34 12.11 -10.94
N MET A 647 -26.93 11.55 -9.89
CA MET A 647 -26.20 10.80 -8.88
C MET A 647 -25.88 9.39 -9.40
N ALA A 648 -24.85 8.76 -8.86
CA ALA A 648 -24.39 7.44 -9.27
C ALA A 648 -25.43 6.33 -9.02
N ASN A 649 -26.34 6.52 -8.06
CA ASN A 649 -27.50 5.64 -7.84
C ASN A 649 -28.65 5.85 -8.86
N GLY A 650 -28.47 6.72 -9.86
CA GLY A 650 -29.48 7.05 -10.87
C GLY A 650 -30.50 8.10 -10.45
N SER A 651 -30.49 8.58 -9.20
CA SER A 651 -31.35 9.67 -8.77
C SER A 651 -30.92 11.00 -9.38
N SER A 652 -31.88 11.90 -9.58
CA SER A 652 -31.62 13.26 -10.04
C SER A 652 -31.76 14.23 -8.87
N THR A 653 -30.69 14.97 -8.59
CA THR A 653 -30.66 16.02 -7.57
C THR A 653 -30.70 17.38 -8.24
N LYS A 654 -31.61 18.24 -7.77
CA LYS A 654 -31.73 19.62 -8.21
C LYS A 654 -31.28 20.55 -7.10
N LEU A 655 -30.42 21.50 -7.41
CA LEU A 655 -30.03 22.53 -6.46
C LEU A 655 -29.76 23.86 -7.16
N ASN A 656 -30.05 24.96 -6.50
CA ASN A 656 -29.60 26.27 -6.98
C ASN A 656 -28.12 26.45 -6.65
N PHE A 657 -27.24 26.55 -7.63
CA PHE A 657 -25.80 26.81 -7.42
C PHE A 657 -25.41 28.16 -7.98
N ILE A 658 -24.32 28.74 -7.49
CA ILE A 658 -23.74 29.97 -8.01
C ILE A 658 -22.64 29.63 -9.01
N PHE A 659 -22.66 30.27 -10.17
CA PHE A 659 -21.66 30.09 -11.22
C PHE A 659 -21.44 31.43 -11.95
N GLY A 660 -20.36 31.51 -12.73
CA GLY A 660 -20.08 32.66 -13.56
C GLY A 660 -20.90 32.65 -14.85
N CYS A 661 -21.61 33.74 -15.09
CA CYS A 661 -22.20 34.08 -16.38
C CYS A 661 -21.19 34.98 -17.11
N ALA A 662 -20.36 34.35 -17.95
CA ALA A 662 -19.25 35.00 -18.64
C ALA A 662 -19.72 35.65 -19.94
N TYR A 663 -19.54 36.96 -20.09
CA TYR A 663 -19.99 37.70 -21.28
C TYR A 663 -18.83 38.34 -22.06
N ASP A 664 -17.61 38.33 -21.52
CA ASP A 664 -16.41 38.85 -22.20
C ASP A 664 -15.22 37.90 -22.04
N GLN A 665 -14.64 37.47 -23.16
CA GLN A 665 -13.55 36.52 -23.22
C GLN A 665 -12.48 37.06 -24.18
N GLN A 666 -11.23 37.04 -23.73
CA GLN A 666 -10.09 37.64 -24.42
C GLN A 666 -8.96 36.63 -24.62
N GLY A 667 -8.09 36.87 -25.59
CA GLY A 667 -6.89 36.06 -25.82
C GLY A 667 -7.16 34.66 -26.39
N LEU A 668 -6.27 33.72 -26.06
CA LEU A 668 -6.28 32.36 -26.61
C LEU A 668 -7.45 31.49 -26.13
N LEU A 669 -8.09 31.86 -25.01
CA LEU A 669 -9.27 31.19 -24.48
C LEU A 669 -10.41 31.08 -25.51
N LEU A 670 -10.57 32.06 -26.40
CA LEU A 670 -11.58 32.02 -27.46
C LEU A 670 -11.42 30.81 -28.41
N ASN A 671 -10.19 30.31 -28.60
CA ASN A 671 -9.92 29.15 -29.44
C ASN A 671 -10.34 27.85 -28.73
N THR A 672 -10.04 27.72 -27.45
CA THR A 672 -10.44 26.59 -26.61
C THR A 672 -11.97 26.48 -26.53
N LEU A 673 -12.64 27.62 -26.32
CA LEU A 673 -14.10 27.73 -26.22
C LEU A 673 -14.83 27.49 -27.56
N ALA A 674 -14.13 27.19 -28.65
CA ALA A 674 -14.79 26.72 -29.87
C ALA A 674 -15.39 25.32 -29.71
N LYS A 675 -14.90 24.53 -28.74
CA LYS A 675 -15.38 23.16 -28.46
C LYS A 675 -16.18 23.04 -27.16
N THR A 676 -16.09 24.04 -26.29
CA THR A 676 -16.76 24.08 -24.98
C THR A 676 -17.60 25.35 -24.85
N ASP A 677 -18.42 25.41 -23.82
CA ASP A 677 -19.28 26.55 -23.47
C ASP A 677 -18.74 27.30 -22.24
N GLY A 678 -17.62 26.89 -21.66
CA GLY A 678 -17.02 27.49 -20.47
C GLY A 678 -16.04 26.56 -19.75
N ILE A 679 -15.79 26.84 -18.48
CA ILE A 679 -14.83 26.12 -17.63
C ILE A 679 -15.53 25.60 -16.37
N LEU A 680 -15.22 24.37 -16.00
CA LEU A 680 -15.63 23.71 -14.77
C LEU A 680 -14.51 23.84 -13.74
N GLY A 681 -14.58 24.89 -12.91
CA GLY A 681 -13.67 25.09 -11.78
C GLY A 681 -13.91 24.08 -10.66
N LEU A 682 -12.87 23.31 -10.34
CA LEU A 682 -12.91 22.18 -9.40
C LEU A 682 -11.95 22.32 -8.21
N SER A 683 -11.40 23.50 -7.97
CA SER A 683 -10.50 23.74 -6.84
C SER A 683 -11.17 23.53 -5.48
N ASN A 684 -10.40 23.67 -4.40
CA ASN A 684 -10.92 23.60 -3.04
C ASN A 684 -11.48 24.93 -2.49
N ALA A 685 -11.68 25.94 -3.34
CA ALA A 685 -12.29 27.21 -2.95
C ALA A 685 -13.76 27.07 -2.57
N LYS A 686 -14.29 27.92 -1.69
CA LYS A 686 -15.70 27.79 -1.29
C LYS A 686 -16.70 28.07 -2.41
N VAL A 687 -16.32 28.90 -3.37
CA VAL A 687 -17.13 29.22 -4.56
C VAL A 687 -17.15 28.07 -5.58
N SER A 688 -16.22 27.11 -5.50
CA SER A 688 -16.16 26.00 -6.45
C SER A 688 -17.38 25.08 -6.37
N LEU A 689 -17.71 24.43 -7.48
CA LEU A 689 -18.87 23.53 -7.53
C LEU A 689 -18.78 22.41 -6.48
N PRO A 690 -17.65 21.69 -6.30
CA PRO A 690 -17.53 20.64 -5.28
C PRO A 690 -17.82 21.15 -3.85
N SER A 691 -17.29 22.33 -3.50
CA SER A 691 -17.50 22.95 -2.20
C SER A 691 -18.95 23.38 -1.97
N GLN A 692 -19.61 23.93 -2.99
CA GLN A 692 -21.04 24.28 -2.92
C GLN A 692 -21.90 23.04 -2.70
N LEU A 693 -21.63 21.93 -3.39
CA LEU A 693 -22.36 20.66 -3.21
C LEU A 693 -22.14 20.06 -1.82
N ALA A 694 -20.89 20.04 -1.35
CA ALA A 694 -20.54 19.53 -0.03
C ALA A 694 -21.15 20.36 1.11
N SER A 695 -21.21 21.69 0.97
CA SER A 695 -21.85 22.57 1.97
C SER A 695 -23.34 22.26 2.20
N ARG A 696 -23.98 21.58 1.24
CA ARG A 696 -25.39 21.16 1.30
C ARG A 696 -25.56 19.68 1.64
N GLY A 697 -24.47 18.97 1.94
CA GLY A 697 -24.48 17.55 2.27
C GLY A 697 -24.86 16.64 1.10
N ILE A 698 -24.68 17.09 -0.15
CA ILE A 698 -25.02 16.30 -1.35
C ILE A 698 -23.90 15.30 -1.67
N ILE A 699 -22.65 15.71 -1.47
CA ILE A 699 -21.45 14.90 -1.68
C ILE A 699 -20.50 15.10 -0.50
N ASN A 700 -19.59 14.16 -0.25
CA ASN A 700 -18.35 14.47 0.44
C ASN A 700 -17.47 15.33 -0.46
N ASN A 701 -16.74 16.32 0.11
CA ASN A 701 -15.94 17.27 -0.68
C ASN A 701 -14.68 16.59 -1.25
N VAL A 702 -14.87 15.76 -2.25
CA VAL A 702 -13.86 14.96 -2.92
C VAL A 702 -14.11 15.04 -4.42
N VAL A 703 -13.04 15.28 -5.18
CA VAL A 703 -13.06 15.32 -6.64
C VAL A 703 -12.15 14.21 -7.14
N GLY A 704 -12.59 13.44 -8.12
CA GLY A 704 -11.73 12.47 -8.79
C GLY A 704 -11.88 12.53 -10.30
N HIS A 705 -10.78 12.32 -11.04
CA HIS A 705 -10.81 12.17 -12.49
C HIS A 705 -9.82 11.10 -12.95
N CYS A 706 -10.07 10.55 -14.13
CA CYS A 706 -9.22 9.56 -14.77
C CYS A 706 -9.30 9.74 -16.28
N LEU A 707 -8.18 10.10 -16.91
CA LEU A 707 -8.08 10.36 -18.35
C LEU A 707 -7.40 9.17 -19.04
N THR A 708 -7.95 8.67 -20.15
CA THR A 708 -7.37 7.50 -20.84
C THR A 708 -6.08 7.84 -21.60
N ASN A 709 -5.20 6.85 -21.74
CA ASN A 709 -4.04 6.85 -22.63
C ASN A 709 -4.38 6.39 -24.06
N ASP A 710 -5.62 5.94 -24.31
CA ASP A 710 -6.04 5.41 -25.59
C ASP A 710 -6.16 6.49 -26.67
N VAL A 711 -5.97 6.10 -27.93
CA VAL A 711 -6.08 6.97 -29.11
C VAL A 711 -7.46 7.67 -29.19
N GLY A 712 -8.51 7.02 -28.66
CA GLY A 712 -9.87 7.57 -28.63
C GLY A 712 -10.09 8.72 -27.63
N GLY A 713 -9.16 8.93 -26.69
CA GLY A 713 -9.31 9.95 -25.65
C GLY A 713 -10.50 9.72 -24.72
N GLY A 714 -10.80 10.73 -23.90
CA GLY A 714 -11.86 10.72 -22.91
C GLY A 714 -11.47 10.15 -21.54
N GLY A 715 -12.47 9.70 -20.80
CA GLY A 715 -12.31 9.17 -19.44
C GLY A 715 -13.56 9.40 -18.61
N TYR A 716 -13.39 9.56 -17.30
CA TYR A 716 -14.48 9.94 -16.40
C TYR A 716 -13.98 10.85 -15.28
N MET A 717 -14.92 11.58 -14.67
CA MET A 717 -14.73 12.28 -13.42
C MET A 717 -15.90 12.01 -12.48
N PHE A 718 -15.69 12.21 -11.18
CA PHE A 718 -16.74 12.12 -10.18
C PHE A 718 -16.57 13.18 -9.09
N LEU A 719 -17.70 13.55 -8.48
CA LEU A 719 -17.77 14.40 -7.30
C LEU A 719 -18.41 13.60 -6.18
N GLY A 720 -17.69 13.42 -5.06
CA GLY A 720 -18.02 12.50 -3.97
C GLY A 720 -16.93 11.44 -3.75
N ASP A 721 -17.11 10.59 -2.73
CA ASP A 721 -16.08 9.63 -2.28
C ASP A 721 -16.41 8.15 -2.53
N ASP A 722 -17.56 7.82 -3.11
CA ASP A 722 -18.00 6.42 -3.36
C ASP A 722 -17.01 5.65 -4.26
N PHE A 723 -16.30 6.37 -5.14
CA PHE A 723 -15.35 5.81 -6.11
C PHE A 723 -13.89 5.97 -5.70
N VAL A 724 -13.62 6.45 -4.49
CA VAL A 724 -12.26 6.49 -3.94
C VAL A 724 -11.85 5.06 -3.59
N PRO A 725 -10.80 4.50 -4.23
CA PRO A 725 -10.35 3.16 -3.89
C PRO A 725 -9.93 3.08 -2.43
N ARG A 726 -10.42 2.07 -1.71
CA ARG A 726 -10.05 1.84 -0.30
C ARG A 726 -8.57 1.47 -0.12
N TRP A 727 -7.92 1.01 -1.19
CA TRP A 727 -6.53 0.52 -1.21
C TRP A 727 -5.87 0.87 -2.56
N GLY A 728 -4.53 0.85 -2.63
CA GLY A 728 -3.77 1.03 -3.88
C GLY A 728 -3.54 2.48 -4.33
N MET A 729 -4.06 3.47 -3.59
CA MET A 729 -3.83 4.89 -3.84
C MET A 729 -2.54 5.38 -3.14
N ALA A 730 -1.65 6.02 -3.90
CA ALA A 730 -0.58 6.86 -3.36
C ALA A 730 -1.18 8.19 -2.88
N TRP A 731 -0.73 8.72 -1.75
CA TRP A 731 -1.24 9.99 -1.19
C TRP A 731 -0.11 10.94 -0.79
N VAL A 732 -0.35 12.24 -0.98
CA VAL A 732 0.52 13.34 -0.53
C VAL A 732 -0.33 14.45 0.09
N PRO A 733 0.16 15.13 1.14
CA PRO A 733 -0.56 16.26 1.71
C PRO A 733 -0.61 17.44 0.72
N MET A 734 -1.75 18.12 0.69
CA MET A 734 -1.88 19.42 0.02
C MET A 734 -1.13 20.48 0.85
N LEU A 735 -0.51 21.45 0.17
CA LEU A 735 0.09 22.61 0.85
C LEU A 735 -1.02 23.55 1.35
N ASN A 736 -0.94 23.92 2.63
CA ASN A 736 -1.77 24.99 3.18
C ASN A 736 -1.18 26.34 2.76
N GLY A 737 -1.81 26.99 1.79
CA GLY A 737 -1.41 28.30 1.28
C GLY A 737 -2.59 29.26 1.19
N PRO A 738 -2.32 30.55 0.92
CA PRO A 738 -3.37 31.54 0.64
C PRO A 738 -4.10 31.26 -0.69
N ILE A 739 -3.52 30.44 -1.56
CA ILE A 739 -4.09 30.07 -2.86
C ILE A 739 -4.80 28.72 -2.68
N GLU A 740 -6.10 28.69 -2.94
CA GLU A 740 -6.96 27.51 -2.81
C GLU A 740 -6.83 26.62 -4.06
N SER A 741 -5.65 26.03 -4.28
CA SER A 741 -5.39 25.11 -5.40
C SER A 741 -4.72 23.81 -4.96
N TYR A 742 -4.74 22.81 -5.83
CA TYR A 742 -4.19 21.47 -5.58
C TYR A 742 -2.68 21.42 -5.73
N GLN A 743 -2.00 22.03 -4.76
CA GLN A 743 -0.55 22.15 -4.72
C GLN A 743 0.06 21.20 -3.69
N THR A 744 1.27 20.72 -3.98
CA THR A 744 2.11 19.98 -3.03
C THR A 744 3.59 20.31 -3.24
N GLU A 745 4.49 19.75 -2.42
CA GLU A 745 5.93 19.97 -2.50
C GLU A 745 6.65 18.75 -3.10
N ILE A 746 7.49 19.00 -4.12
CA ILE A 746 8.35 18.02 -4.76
C ILE A 746 9.79 18.13 -4.24
N MET A 747 10.40 16.98 -3.95
CA MET A 747 11.77 16.90 -3.45
C MET A 747 12.79 16.62 -4.53
N LYS A 748 12.43 15.73 -5.46
CA LYS A 748 13.30 15.28 -6.54
C LYS A 748 12.49 15.03 -7.80
N LEU A 749 13.09 15.34 -8.92
CA LEU A 749 12.61 15.04 -10.26
C LEU A 749 13.73 14.31 -10.99
N ASN A 750 13.44 13.16 -11.59
CA ASN A 750 14.42 12.37 -12.35
C ASN A 750 13.87 11.99 -13.72
N TYR A 751 14.75 11.90 -14.72
CA TYR A 751 14.52 11.24 -16.00
C TYR A 751 15.32 9.93 -16.05
N GLY A 752 14.63 8.79 -15.91
CA GLY A 752 15.30 7.52 -15.62
C GLY A 752 16.08 7.59 -14.30
N SER A 753 17.39 7.34 -14.35
CA SER A 753 18.29 7.51 -13.20
C SER A 753 18.92 8.89 -13.10
N SER A 754 18.73 9.76 -14.10
CA SER A 754 19.36 11.08 -14.17
C SER A 754 18.54 12.11 -13.40
N PRO A 755 19.09 12.75 -12.34
CA PRO A 755 18.37 13.80 -11.63
C PRO A 755 18.25 15.05 -12.50
N LEU A 756 17.11 15.73 -12.40
CA LEU A 756 16.86 17.03 -13.01
C LEU A 756 16.80 18.11 -11.91
N SER A 757 17.48 19.22 -12.13
CA SER A 757 17.57 20.36 -11.22
C SER A 757 16.24 21.09 -11.13
N LEU A 758 15.72 21.19 -9.90
CA LEU A 758 14.47 21.93 -9.62
C LEU A 758 14.67 23.44 -9.44
N GLY A 759 15.91 23.97 -9.53
CA GLY A 759 16.23 25.37 -9.21
C GLY A 759 16.68 25.58 -7.75
N GLY A 760 17.11 26.81 -7.40
CA GLY A 760 17.90 27.15 -6.20
C GLY A 760 17.33 26.80 -4.81
N GLN A 761 18.10 27.08 -3.74
CA GLN A 761 17.82 26.67 -2.34
C GLN A 761 16.56 27.28 -1.67
N ASP A 762 15.78 28.13 -2.34
CA ASP A 762 14.57 28.73 -1.74
C ASP A 762 13.40 27.73 -1.73
N ARG A 763 12.72 27.59 -0.58
CA ARG A 763 11.56 26.70 -0.39
C ARG A 763 10.38 27.00 -1.33
N ARG A 764 10.36 28.16 -1.98
CA ARG A 764 9.36 28.51 -3.00
C ARG A 764 9.54 27.77 -4.33
N VAL A 765 10.73 27.24 -4.61
CA VAL A 765 11.15 26.69 -5.91
C VAL A 765 10.84 25.17 -6.05
N ARG A 766 10.04 24.61 -5.13
CA ARG A 766 9.75 23.16 -5.05
C ARG A 766 8.26 22.83 -5.09
N ARG A 767 7.48 23.68 -5.74
CA ARG A 767 6.02 23.53 -5.81
C ARG A 767 5.61 22.81 -7.07
N ILE A 768 4.56 22.01 -6.95
CA ILE A 768 3.90 21.36 -8.06
C ILE A 768 2.38 21.49 -7.92
N VAL A 769 1.71 21.80 -9.01
CA VAL A 769 0.26 21.93 -9.13
C VAL A 769 -0.28 20.81 -10.02
N PHE A 770 -1.33 20.14 -9.57
CA PHE A 770 -2.06 19.15 -10.36
C PHE A 770 -3.22 19.84 -11.07
N ASP A 771 -3.11 19.96 -12.39
CA ASP A 771 -3.95 20.87 -13.16
C ASP A 771 -4.48 20.21 -14.43
N SER A 772 -5.74 19.76 -14.40
CA SER A 772 -6.40 19.23 -15.59
C SER A 772 -6.85 20.32 -16.59
N GLY A 773 -6.73 21.61 -16.25
CA GLY A 773 -6.97 22.72 -17.19
C GLY A 773 -5.76 23.04 -18.08
N SER A 774 -4.65 22.33 -17.88
CA SER A 774 -3.43 22.48 -18.67
C SER A 774 -3.20 21.23 -19.52
N SER A 775 -3.25 21.35 -20.85
CA SER A 775 -3.13 20.18 -21.74
C SER A 775 -1.78 19.47 -21.62
N TYR A 776 -0.71 20.25 -21.46
CA TYR A 776 0.67 19.77 -21.37
C TYR A 776 1.26 19.99 -19.98
N THR A 777 2.38 19.33 -19.70
CA THR A 777 3.11 19.51 -18.44
C THR A 777 4.24 20.52 -18.62
N TYR A 778 4.43 21.38 -17.63
CA TYR A 778 5.40 22.48 -17.70
C TYR A 778 6.42 22.39 -16.59
N PHE A 779 7.70 22.38 -16.98
CA PHE A 779 8.83 22.31 -16.06
C PHE A 779 9.52 23.68 -15.94
N PRO A 780 10.06 24.02 -14.76
CA PRO A 780 10.97 25.15 -14.61
C PRO A 780 12.11 25.07 -15.61
N LYS A 781 12.65 26.24 -15.98
CA LYS A 781 13.63 26.38 -17.07
C LYS A 781 14.82 25.44 -16.91
N GLU A 782 15.34 25.31 -15.69
CA GLU A 782 16.48 24.46 -15.35
C GLU A 782 16.16 22.98 -15.62
N ALA A 783 15.06 22.48 -15.04
CA ALA A 783 14.61 21.10 -15.21
C ALA A 783 14.30 20.77 -16.68
N TYR A 784 13.64 21.69 -17.38
CA TYR A 784 13.30 21.54 -18.80
C TYR A 784 14.56 21.46 -19.66
N SER A 785 15.53 22.36 -19.44
CA SER A 785 16.78 22.41 -20.20
C SER A 785 17.62 21.13 -20.01
N GLU A 786 17.68 20.61 -18.78
CA GLU A 786 18.37 19.35 -18.47
C GLU A 786 17.65 18.12 -19.05
N LEU A 787 16.31 18.12 -19.05
CA LEU A 787 15.52 17.07 -19.71
C LEU A 787 15.80 17.06 -21.22
N VAL A 788 15.69 18.22 -21.88
CA VAL A 788 15.98 18.36 -23.32
C VAL A 788 17.42 17.95 -23.64
N SER A 789 18.38 18.28 -22.76
CA SER A 789 19.76 17.85 -22.94
C SER A 789 19.91 16.33 -22.83
N SER A 790 19.21 15.70 -21.89
CA SER A 790 19.19 14.23 -21.72
C SER A 790 18.56 13.52 -22.92
N LEU A 791 17.56 14.14 -23.55
CA LEU A 791 16.89 13.63 -24.75
C LEU A 791 17.74 13.74 -26.03
N LYS A 792 18.93 14.35 -26.00
CA LYS A 792 19.86 14.26 -27.14
C LYS A 792 20.35 12.83 -27.39
N GLU A 793 20.39 12.00 -26.34
CA GLU A 793 20.77 10.57 -26.44
C GLU A 793 19.86 9.81 -27.41
N VAL A 794 18.54 10.10 -27.41
CA VAL A 794 17.59 9.41 -28.30
C VAL A 794 17.89 9.65 -29.78
N SER A 795 18.60 10.74 -30.09
CA SER A 795 19.03 11.02 -31.45
C SER A 795 20.15 10.11 -31.93
N GLY A 796 20.95 9.55 -31.02
CA GLY A 796 21.96 8.54 -31.31
C GLY A 796 21.39 7.13 -31.48
N GLU A 797 20.15 6.88 -31.03
CA GLU A 797 19.52 5.57 -31.02
C GLU A 797 18.58 5.31 -32.22
N GLY A 798 18.44 6.28 -33.14
CA GLY A 798 17.69 6.11 -34.39
C GLY A 798 16.51 7.05 -34.60
N LEU A 799 16.27 8.01 -33.68
CA LEU A 799 15.31 9.09 -33.87
C LEU A 799 16.01 10.36 -34.38
N ILE A 800 15.43 11.07 -35.35
CA ILE A 800 16.02 12.32 -35.86
C ILE A 800 15.07 13.46 -35.53
N GLN A 801 15.58 14.51 -34.88
CA GLN A 801 14.76 15.68 -34.58
C GLN A 801 14.27 16.35 -35.88
N ASP A 802 12.95 16.48 -36.04
CA ASP A 802 12.31 17.11 -37.20
C ASP A 802 11.86 18.53 -36.84
N LYS A 803 12.70 19.51 -37.14
CA LYS A 803 12.41 20.93 -36.91
C LYS A 803 11.33 21.49 -37.85
N SER A 804 10.92 20.74 -38.88
CA SER A 804 9.86 21.18 -39.80
C SER A 804 8.46 20.92 -39.24
N ASP A 805 8.34 20.14 -38.16
CA ASP A 805 7.08 19.86 -37.49
C ASP A 805 6.82 20.89 -36.37
N PRO A 806 5.87 21.84 -36.57
CA PRO A 806 5.60 22.90 -35.59
C PRO A 806 4.67 22.43 -34.46
N THR A 807 4.28 21.15 -34.42
CA THR A 807 3.27 20.65 -33.48
C THR A 807 3.65 20.90 -32.03
N LEU A 808 4.90 20.61 -31.65
CA LEU A 808 5.49 20.93 -30.35
C LEU A 808 6.97 21.27 -30.55
N PRO A 809 7.64 21.96 -29.60
CA PRO A 809 9.02 22.44 -29.77
C PRO A 809 10.05 21.33 -30.09
N PHE A 810 9.79 20.11 -29.64
CA PHE A 810 10.65 18.95 -29.89
C PHE A 810 9.82 17.80 -30.45
N CYS A 811 10.00 17.54 -31.74
CA CYS A 811 9.43 16.41 -32.46
C CYS A 811 10.55 15.60 -33.14
N TRP A 812 10.40 14.29 -33.17
CA TRP A 812 11.34 13.35 -33.79
C TRP A 812 10.64 12.45 -34.80
N ARG A 813 11.32 12.22 -35.91
CA ARG A 813 10.97 11.22 -36.92
C ARG A 813 11.84 9.98 -36.76
N ALA A 814 11.29 8.81 -37.07
CA ALA A 814 12.04 7.56 -37.16
C ALA A 814 12.18 7.13 -38.64
N GLU A 815 13.12 6.22 -38.94
CA GLU A 815 13.23 5.61 -40.28
C GLU A 815 12.08 4.63 -40.59
N PHE A 816 11.32 4.24 -39.57
CA PHE A 816 10.13 3.40 -39.66
C PHE A 816 8.87 4.19 -39.27
N PRO A 817 7.68 3.78 -39.74
CA PRO A 817 6.44 4.46 -39.42
C PRO A 817 6.06 4.31 -37.94
N ILE A 818 5.91 5.42 -37.23
CA ILE A 818 5.42 5.46 -35.85
C ILE A 818 3.88 5.44 -35.89
N ARG A 819 3.27 4.34 -35.41
CA ARG A 819 1.80 4.21 -35.35
C ARG A 819 1.27 4.52 -33.95
N SER A 820 2.11 4.33 -32.95
CA SER A 820 1.76 4.41 -31.53
C SER A 820 2.99 4.76 -30.70
N ILE A 821 2.79 5.29 -29.48
CA ILE A 821 3.91 5.57 -28.58
C ILE A 821 4.65 4.26 -28.20
N THR A 822 3.96 3.12 -28.20
CA THR A 822 4.57 1.80 -27.98
C THR A 822 5.68 1.45 -28.97
N ASP A 823 5.65 1.99 -30.20
CA ASP A 823 6.70 1.74 -31.21
C ASP A 823 8.03 2.42 -30.85
N VAL A 824 7.99 3.48 -30.03
CA VAL A 824 9.15 4.33 -29.73
C VAL A 824 9.45 4.43 -28.23
N LYS A 825 8.60 3.91 -27.35
CA LYS A 825 8.75 4.06 -25.89
C LYS A 825 10.09 3.55 -25.35
N HIS A 826 10.71 2.57 -25.99
CA HIS A 826 11.98 1.99 -25.57
C HIS A 826 13.17 2.95 -25.72
N PHE A 827 13.05 4.00 -26.54
CA PHE A 827 14.06 5.08 -26.64
C PHE A 827 13.96 6.08 -25.47
N PHE A 828 12.85 6.11 -24.74
CA PHE A 828 12.61 7.14 -23.72
C PHE A 828 12.52 6.54 -22.31
N LYS A 829 13.01 7.27 -21.31
CA LYS A 829 13.02 6.85 -19.90
C LYS A 829 11.87 7.47 -19.11
N THR A 830 11.30 6.74 -18.14
CA THR A 830 10.24 7.24 -17.26
C THR A 830 10.68 8.49 -16.47
N LEU A 831 9.82 9.51 -16.43
CA LEU A 831 9.96 10.65 -15.51
C LEU A 831 9.41 10.27 -14.14
N THR A 832 10.16 10.59 -13.07
CA THR A 832 9.75 10.27 -11.69
C THR A 832 9.79 11.53 -10.83
N LEU A 833 8.63 11.93 -10.33
CA LEU A 833 8.45 12.99 -9.33
C LEU A 833 8.40 12.34 -7.94
N GLN A 834 9.18 12.85 -6.99
CA GLN A 834 9.27 12.30 -5.63
C GLN A 834 8.83 13.35 -4.61
N PHE A 835 7.85 13.00 -3.78
CA PHE A 835 7.18 13.88 -2.79
C PHE A 835 7.51 13.42 -1.36
N GLY A 836 7.46 14.33 -0.38
CA GLY A 836 7.66 14.05 1.06
C GLY A 836 8.69 14.98 1.72
N SER A 837 8.70 15.12 3.04
CA SER A 837 9.65 16.01 3.73
C SER A 837 11.00 15.32 3.99
N LYS A 838 12.08 16.11 4.15
CA LYS A 838 13.41 15.63 4.58
C LYS A 838 13.38 14.80 5.88
N TRP A 839 12.29 14.87 6.65
CA TRP A 839 12.08 14.19 7.92
C TRP A 839 10.98 13.11 7.89
N TRP A 840 10.32 12.87 6.75
CA TRP A 840 9.29 11.83 6.59
C TRP A 840 9.83 10.67 5.75
N ILE A 841 9.62 9.44 6.22
CA ILE A 841 10.37 8.25 5.81
C ILE A 841 9.70 7.48 4.62
N ILE A 842 8.54 7.97 4.12
CA ILE A 842 7.91 7.51 2.86
C ILE A 842 8.09 8.60 1.82
N SER A 843 8.87 8.33 0.78
CA SER A 843 8.84 9.20 -0.39
C SER A 843 7.84 8.67 -1.40
N THR A 844 6.69 9.32 -1.52
CA THR A 844 5.67 8.98 -2.51
C THR A 844 6.21 9.34 -3.91
N LYS A 845 6.01 8.46 -4.91
CA LYS A 845 6.48 8.69 -6.29
C LYS A 845 5.30 8.80 -7.25
N PHE A 846 5.32 9.80 -8.11
CA PHE A 846 4.45 9.89 -9.29
C PHE A 846 5.31 9.57 -10.51
N ARG A 847 4.98 8.48 -11.20
CA ARG A 847 5.76 7.97 -12.35
C ARG A 847 5.00 8.30 -13.63
N ILE A 848 5.67 9.00 -14.54
CA ILE A 848 5.12 9.39 -15.84
C ILE A 848 5.87 8.56 -16.89
N PRO A 849 5.28 7.48 -17.41
CA PRO A 849 5.90 6.68 -18.47
C PRO A 849 5.94 7.48 -19.80
N PRO A 850 6.62 7.01 -20.85
CA PRO A 850 6.68 7.70 -22.14
C PRO A 850 5.31 8.11 -22.70
N GLU A 851 4.29 7.29 -22.52
CA GLU A 851 2.91 7.57 -22.89
C GLU A 851 2.32 8.79 -22.15
N GLY A 852 2.83 9.11 -20.95
CA GLY A 852 2.42 10.25 -20.14
C GLY A 852 3.15 11.56 -20.46
N TYR A 853 4.06 11.59 -21.44
CA TYR A 853 4.71 12.84 -21.85
C TYR A 853 5.02 12.95 -23.34
N LEU A 854 4.61 11.97 -24.15
CA LEU A 854 4.77 11.97 -25.60
C LEU A 854 3.40 11.98 -26.30
N VAL A 855 3.36 12.63 -27.47
CA VAL A 855 2.22 12.61 -28.40
C VAL A 855 2.70 12.30 -29.81
N ILE A 856 1.79 11.85 -30.67
CA ILE A 856 2.08 11.67 -32.10
C ILE A 856 1.45 12.82 -32.86
N SER A 857 2.27 13.56 -33.61
CA SER A 857 1.79 14.66 -34.45
C SER A 857 1.00 14.17 -35.66
N ASN A 858 0.30 15.09 -36.30
CA ASN A 858 -0.36 14.85 -37.59
C ASN A 858 0.61 14.46 -38.72
N LYS A 859 1.93 14.73 -38.57
CA LYS A 859 2.99 14.29 -39.49
C LYS A 859 3.51 12.88 -39.19
N GLY A 860 3.00 12.22 -38.14
CA GLY A 860 3.48 10.91 -37.69
C GLY A 860 4.80 10.97 -36.92
N ASN A 861 5.21 12.14 -36.45
CA ASN A 861 6.38 12.31 -35.60
C ASN A 861 5.98 12.12 -34.13
N VAL A 862 6.92 11.63 -33.31
CA VAL A 862 6.74 11.62 -31.85
C VAL A 862 7.21 12.95 -31.28
N CYS A 863 6.42 13.60 -30.43
CA CYS A 863 6.70 14.92 -29.90
C CYS A 863 6.65 14.95 -28.37
N LEU A 864 7.52 15.76 -27.77
CA LEU A 864 7.62 15.94 -26.32
C LEU A 864 6.55 16.92 -25.82
N GLY A 865 5.64 16.43 -24.98
CA GLY A 865 4.61 17.23 -24.31
C GLY A 865 4.98 17.68 -22.89
N ILE A 866 6.28 17.69 -22.57
CA ILE A 866 6.82 18.53 -21.49
C ILE A 866 7.33 19.81 -22.12
N LEU A 867 6.95 20.96 -21.59
CA LEU A 867 7.24 22.29 -22.14
C LEU A 867 7.94 23.19 -21.12
N ASP A 868 8.53 24.28 -21.61
CA ASP A 868 9.21 25.30 -20.79
C ASP A 868 8.18 26.15 -20.03
N GLY A 869 8.20 26.04 -18.70
CA GLY A 869 7.31 26.76 -17.78
C GLY A 869 7.82 28.13 -17.35
N SER A 870 8.95 28.64 -17.87
CA SER A 870 9.56 29.90 -17.41
C SER A 870 8.69 31.15 -17.55
N GLN A 871 7.71 31.14 -18.45
CA GLN A 871 6.73 32.22 -18.63
C GLN A 871 5.37 31.91 -18.00
N VAL A 872 5.28 30.86 -17.18
CA VAL A 872 4.02 30.33 -16.66
C VAL A 872 4.01 30.46 -15.14
N HIS A 873 2.92 30.98 -14.57
CA HIS A 873 2.82 31.24 -13.13
C HIS A 873 3.98 32.12 -12.63
N ASP A 874 4.80 31.62 -11.71
CA ASP A 874 5.98 32.26 -11.14
C ASP A 874 7.29 31.80 -11.82
N GLY A 875 7.20 31.03 -12.90
CA GLY A 875 8.31 30.47 -13.65
C GLY A 875 9.08 29.35 -12.93
N SER A 876 8.73 29.05 -11.67
CA SER A 876 9.44 28.11 -10.80
C SER A 876 8.60 26.92 -10.33
N THR A 877 7.29 26.97 -10.53
CA THR A 877 6.34 25.92 -10.16
C THR A 877 6.19 24.92 -11.30
N ILE A 878 6.22 23.61 -11.00
CA ILE A 878 5.85 22.57 -11.96
C ILE A 878 4.33 22.53 -12.11
N ILE A 879 3.83 22.51 -13.33
CA ILE A 879 2.41 22.30 -13.61
C ILE A 879 2.25 20.94 -14.26
N LEU A 880 1.59 20.02 -13.54
CA LEU A 880 1.31 18.68 -14.00
C LEU A 880 -0.02 18.66 -14.74
N GLY A 881 0.08 18.87 -16.06
CA GLY A 881 -1.06 18.90 -16.97
C GLY A 881 -1.58 17.54 -17.39
N ASP A 882 -2.70 17.54 -18.11
CA ASP A 882 -3.45 16.38 -18.58
C ASP A 882 -2.55 15.28 -19.14
N ILE A 883 -1.59 15.61 -20.02
CA ILE A 883 -0.69 14.63 -20.63
C ILE A 883 -0.04 13.67 -19.62
N SER A 884 0.35 14.20 -18.46
CA SER A 884 1.00 13.44 -17.38
C SER A 884 0.01 12.83 -16.39
N LEU A 885 -1.26 13.28 -16.40
CA LEU A 885 -2.33 12.72 -15.57
C LEU A 885 -3.03 11.54 -16.25
N ARG A 886 -2.84 11.34 -17.56
CA ARG A 886 -3.44 10.20 -18.29
C ARG A 886 -2.94 8.85 -17.77
N GLY A 887 -3.84 7.87 -17.75
CA GLY A 887 -3.61 6.53 -17.20
C GLY A 887 -3.53 6.49 -15.68
N GLN A 888 -3.87 7.59 -14.99
CA GLN A 888 -3.93 7.69 -13.54
C GLN A 888 -5.34 8.09 -13.11
N LEU A 889 -5.88 7.40 -12.11
CA LEU A 889 -7.00 7.89 -11.31
C LEU A 889 -6.43 8.88 -10.30
N VAL A 890 -6.75 10.17 -10.44
CA VAL A 890 -6.28 11.26 -9.57
C VAL A 890 -7.44 11.72 -8.68
N ILE A 891 -7.19 11.83 -7.39
CA ILE A 891 -8.20 12.16 -6.37
C ILE A 891 -7.73 13.34 -5.53
N TYR A 892 -8.59 14.33 -5.38
CA TYR A 892 -8.41 15.51 -4.56
C TYR A 892 -9.37 15.45 -3.39
N ASP A 893 -8.86 15.02 -2.23
CA ASP A 893 -9.64 14.86 -1.02
C ASP A 893 -9.58 16.14 -0.18
N ASN A 894 -10.56 17.04 -0.39
CA ASN A 894 -10.62 18.32 0.31
C ASN A 894 -10.98 18.17 1.79
N VAL A 895 -11.55 17.03 2.18
CA VAL A 895 -11.90 16.68 3.56
C VAL A 895 -10.63 16.36 4.35
N ASN A 896 -9.77 15.50 3.81
CA ASN A 896 -8.53 15.08 4.46
C ASN A 896 -7.28 15.86 4.02
N LYS A 897 -7.43 16.86 3.15
CA LYS A 897 -6.37 17.76 2.65
C LYS A 897 -5.21 17.00 2.00
N LYS A 898 -5.52 16.06 1.10
CA LYS A 898 -4.53 15.21 0.44
C LYS A 898 -4.89 14.96 -1.03
N ILE A 899 -3.87 14.92 -1.88
CA ILE A 899 -3.97 14.52 -3.28
C ILE A 899 -3.51 13.07 -3.35
N GLY A 900 -4.21 12.24 -4.10
CA GLY A 900 -3.79 10.88 -4.34
C GLY A 900 -3.91 10.46 -5.79
N TRP A 901 -3.18 9.41 -6.15
CA TRP A 901 -3.23 8.82 -7.47
C TRP A 901 -3.03 7.31 -7.43
N ALA A 902 -3.56 6.62 -8.44
CA ALA A 902 -3.29 5.21 -8.71
C ALA A 902 -3.34 4.93 -10.22
N PRO A 903 -2.54 4.00 -10.75
CA PRO A 903 -2.68 3.54 -12.13
C PRO A 903 -4.09 3.00 -12.38
N SER A 904 -4.69 3.36 -13.52
CA SER A 904 -6.05 2.94 -13.87
C SER A 904 -6.23 2.95 -15.39
N SER A 905 -7.10 2.09 -15.90
CA SER A 905 -7.45 2.07 -17.34
C SER A 905 -8.38 3.23 -17.74
N CYS A 906 -8.95 3.95 -16.78
CA CYS A 906 -9.84 5.09 -16.99
C CYS A 906 -11.10 4.82 -17.85
N VAL A 907 -11.47 3.56 -18.04
CA VAL A 907 -12.64 3.17 -18.86
C VAL A 907 -13.97 3.50 -18.16
N LYS A 908 -14.09 3.16 -16.88
CA LYS A 908 -15.27 3.46 -16.06
C LYS A 908 -14.91 3.51 -14.57
N PRO A 909 -15.64 4.29 -13.76
CA PRO A 909 -15.47 4.27 -12.32
C PRO A 909 -15.96 2.94 -11.74
N THR A 910 -15.18 2.33 -10.85
CA THR A 910 -15.51 1.07 -10.20
C THR A 910 -15.69 1.27 -8.70
N ARG A 911 -16.85 0.88 -8.17
CA ARG A 911 -17.03 0.75 -6.72
C ARG A 911 -16.50 -0.62 -6.32
N LEU A 912 -15.41 -0.66 -5.58
CA LEU A 912 -14.99 -1.90 -4.92
C LEU A 912 -15.87 -2.13 -3.68
N GLU A 913 -17.12 -2.57 -3.91
CA GLU A 913 -18.05 -2.92 -2.83
C GLU A 913 -17.76 -4.31 -2.24
N SER A 914 -17.01 -5.17 -2.94
CA SER A 914 -16.59 -6.49 -2.47
C SER A 914 -15.40 -7.03 -3.27
N LEU A 915 -14.74 -8.08 -2.75
CA LEU A 915 -13.70 -8.85 -3.43
C LEU A 915 -14.28 -9.46 -4.72
N PRO A 916 -13.60 -9.38 -5.88
CA PRO A 916 -14.10 -9.89 -7.17
C PRO A 916 -14.07 -11.43 -7.31
N PHE A 917 -14.18 -12.20 -6.22
CA PHE A 917 -14.09 -13.68 -6.24
C PHE A 917 -15.35 -14.42 -5.79
N PHE A 918 -16.49 -13.73 -5.63
CA PHE A 918 -17.79 -14.38 -5.40
C PHE A 918 -18.77 -14.17 -6.57
N GLU A 919 -18.32 -14.40 -7.81
CA GLU A 919 -19.18 -14.84 -8.91
C GLU A 919 -18.40 -15.88 -9.73
N GLY A 920 -18.77 -17.15 -9.58
CA GLY A 920 -18.16 -18.30 -10.26
C GLY A 920 -18.23 -19.57 -9.46
#